data_AF-A0AAU2J5T7-F1
#
_entry.id   AF-A0AAU2J5T7-F1
#
_cell.length_a   1.000
_cell.length_b   1.000
_cell.length_c   1.000
_cell.angle_alpha   90.00
_cell.angle_beta   90.00
_cell.angle_gamma   90.00
#
_symmetry.space_group_name_H-M   'P 1'
#
loop_
_entity.id
_entity.type
_entity.pdbx_description
1 polymer ?
#
loop_
_entity_poly.entity_id
_entity_poly.type
_entity_poly.pdbx_seq_one_letter_code
_entity_poly.pdbx_strand_id
1 'polypeptide(L)'
;MTRSARTLSRRARRRAASASAALAALLLATPAAAHAVPLQATGAHTVAFAVKPGSGVPIATVTVFNRTTWQEYELGGNTRTTLAPGSYVAVATAAAGSAGYLVVRTFTVSTAAQTVTFDPSAAKNVVLHTDDTTAERTGIRATLGTGSSGTVSAPVARDLRVTPFSVPGLSLAVHEMQQRVGSSQASPTPYVYDLEHVWKDTLPSTTTLKWNRTQLGAESVVVHGPGTRAPTLLNSTSWAPDQLSAPVTGAGKFTWYASPKALLIGRLESGTGGYALGYYDNPVGRTETLTVGTAPVQPSRGYTTLSGNVLTSDENLPGDQTGAYQSDFAQLSESTVLTQGDRTWTAGDRQRLTTEKLPNGPQEFTLVHTTVATSASYRLSTRTQDVWRFRADPSGSSAAPLIDPVLAASGLDAFGHVGTGPVTLSVSASSRLRSTAGAVTVTGIAWSADDGAHWTDLPVTTGPRTGTATARLTAPATTPWVSLRVTATDGLGNTVTRTLTRAFGGPAAAPDGHTGALAISNVDIENVALVATGNQELTADYTLTDPSGTAAADLVLYHGSYDRPTGMLIEPSRPVCTPLSAKAQRCTATLSTQDLLRLGAANAGTWHLAVVADSATGHVEDHDVATVTLVRKAHLSTVDVTPEPVTKGGRITATGTLTRDDWDGTTPSGYAGRTVKLQFCKGTSPWTTVATGTTDAGGRVRIGAPAPSGNGRYRLTYTGDPGGPTLSGTDGVTVR
;
A
#
# COMPACT_ATOMS: atom_id res chain seq x y z
N MET A 1 10.07 9.45 35.42
CA MET A 1 10.97 9.85 34.31
C MET A 1 10.35 9.76 32.89
N THR A 2 9.05 9.48 32.75
CA THR A 2 8.35 9.23 31.47
C THR A 2 7.64 10.46 30.84
N ARG A 3 7.73 11.65 31.46
CA ARG A 3 7.01 12.87 31.03
C ARG A 3 7.81 13.77 30.08
N SER A 4 9.15 13.66 30.06
CA SER A 4 10.01 14.45 29.16
C SER A 4 9.95 13.93 27.71
N ALA A 5 9.88 12.60 27.52
CA ALA A 5 9.93 11.95 26.21
C ALA A 5 8.70 12.20 25.31
N ARG A 6 7.47 12.14 25.84
CA ARG A 6 6.23 12.41 25.05
C ARG A 6 6.06 13.87 24.65
N THR A 7 6.63 14.80 25.41
CA THR A 7 6.52 16.25 25.16
C THR A 7 7.57 16.72 24.16
N LEU A 8 8.75 16.08 24.17
CA LEU A 8 9.80 16.23 23.16
C LEU A 8 9.33 15.71 21.78
N SER A 9 8.62 14.58 21.69
CA SER A 9 8.12 14.08 20.40
C SER A 9 7.02 14.97 19.79
N ARG A 10 6.12 15.54 20.59
CA ARG A 10 5.12 16.51 20.11
C ARG A 10 5.73 17.86 19.71
N ARG A 11 6.76 18.34 20.41
CA ARG A 11 7.50 19.56 20.04
C ARG A 11 8.37 19.35 18.80
N ALA A 12 8.96 18.16 18.63
CA ALA A 12 9.69 17.78 17.42
C ALA A 12 8.73 17.66 16.22
N ARG A 13 7.59 16.98 16.37
CA ARG A 13 6.54 16.89 15.33
C ARG A 13 5.92 18.25 14.98
N ARG A 14 5.72 19.16 15.95
CA ARG A 14 5.23 20.53 15.70
C ARG A 14 6.28 21.44 15.09
N ARG A 15 7.56 21.36 15.52
CA ARG A 15 8.68 22.08 14.88
C ARG A 15 8.91 21.59 13.46
N ALA A 16 8.74 20.29 13.22
CA ALA A 16 8.79 19.67 11.90
C ALA A 16 7.61 20.10 11.03
N ALA A 17 6.37 20.14 11.53
CA ALA A 17 5.23 20.67 10.77
C ALA A 17 5.37 22.16 10.42
N SER A 18 5.93 22.98 11.33
CA SER A 18 6.28 24.37 11.02
C SER A 18 7.51 24.52 10.13
N ALA A 19 8.45 23.56 10.15
CA ALA A 19 9.59 23.53 9.24
C ALA A 19 9.16 23.04 7.85
N SER A 20 8.22 22.11 7.73
CA SER A 20 7.57 21.67 6.49
C SER A 20 6.64 22.74 5.95
N ALA A 21 5.93 23.51 6.79
CA ALA A 21 5.18 24.67 6.33
C ALA A 21 6.10 25.84 5.95
N ALA A 22 7.24 26.03 6.62
CA ALA A 22 8.22 27.04 6.25
C ALA A 22 9.06 26.64 5.01
N LEU A 23 9.36 25.34 4.81
CA LEU A 23 9.98 24.82 3.59
C LEU A 23 8.97 24.75 2.44
N ALA A 24 7.75 24.27 2.66
CA ALA A 24 6.68 24.26 1.66
C ALA A 24 6.22 25.69 1.31
N ALA A 25 6.25 26.65 2.24
CA ALA A 25 6.04 28.07 1.94
C ALA A 25 7.28 28.72 1.29
N LEU A 26 8.50 28.23 1.56
CA LEU A 26 9.67 28.55 0.72
C LEU A 26 9.58 27.90 -0.68
N LEU A 27 8.81 26.83 -0.85
CA LEU A 27 8.61 26.09 -2.11
C LEU A 27 7.30 26.48 -2.85
N LEU A 28 6.43 27.30 -2.25
CA LEU A 28 5.25 27.91 -2.89
C LEU A 28 5.41 29.42 -3.09
N ALA A 29 6.46 30.03 -2.55
CA ALA A 29 6.95 31.28 -3.08
C ALA A 29 7.77 30.97 -4.35
N THR A 30 7.09 30.83 -5.48
CA THR A 30 7.71 31.27 -6.72
C THR A 30 7.93 32.78 -6.57
N PRO A 31 9.16 33.32 -6.44
CA PRO A 31 9.37 34.49 -7.26
C PRO A 31 9.11 33.98 -8.68
N ALA A 32 8.19 34.61 -9.40
CA ALA A 32 8.28 34.57 -10.84
C ALA A 32 9.71 35.00 -11.16
N ALA A 33 10.61 34.03 -11.36
CA ALA A 33 11.87 34.29 -12.01
C ALA A 33 11.42 34.72 -13.40
N ALA A 34 11.35 36.04 -13.58
CA ALA A 34 11.30 36.64 -14.89
C ALA A 34 12.29 35.84 -15.72
N HIS A 35 11.79 35.16 -16.76
CA HIS A 35 12.64 34.47 -17.71
C HIS A 35 13.46 35.56 -18.35
N ALA A 36 14.62 35.87 -17.75
CA ALA A 36 15.55 36.80 -18.31
C ALA A 36 16.04 36.12 -19.59
N VAL A 37 15.51 36.59 -20.71
CA VAL A 37 16.09 36.35 -22.03
C VAL A 37 17.59 36.63 -21.86
N PRO A 38 18.48 35.67 -22.11
CA PRO A 38 19.89 35.90 -21.89
C PRO A 38 20.31 37.02 -22.83
N LEU A 39 20.70 38.17 -22.28
CA LEU A 39 21.57 39.11 -22.96
C LEU A 39 22.77 38.29 -23.45
N GLN A 40 22.96 38.22 -24.77
CA GLN A 40 24.09 37.52 -25.37
C GLN A 40 25.37 38.07 -24.74
N ALA A 41 25.97 37.28 -23.85
CA ALA A 41 27.30 37.56 -23.34
C ALA A 41 28.25 37.55 -24.55
N THR A 42 29.00 38.63 -24.72
CA THR A 42 30.05 38.72 -25.74
C THR A 42 31.02 37.56 -25.56
N GLY A 43 31.16 36.71 -26.58
CA GLY A 43 32.06 35.55 -26.55
C GLY A 43 31.45 34.23 -26.05
N ALA A 44 30.13 34.02 -26.15
CA ALA A 44 29.56 32.69 -25.88
C ALA A 44 29.87 31.69 -27.02
N HIS A 45 30.16 30.43 -26.67
CA HIS A 45 30.59 29.40 -27.61
C HIS A 45 29.68 28.17 -27.57
N THR A 46 29.47 27.58 -28.75
CA THR A 46 28.71 26.33 -28.87
C THR A 46 29.46 25.18 -28.21
N VAL A 47 28.80 24.51 -27.26
CA VAL A 47 29.29 23.30 -26.61
C VAL A 47 28.39 22.15 -27.02
N ALA A 48 28.98 21.13 -27.63
CA ALA A 48 28.32 19.86 -27.92
C ALA A 48 28.65 18.81 -26.85
N PHE A 49 27.69 17.94 -26.57
CA PHE A 49 27.81 16.84 -25.64
C PHE A 49 27.70 15.53 -26.41
N ALA A 50 28.66 14.64 -26.20
CA ALA A 50 28.72 13.36 -26.88
C ALA A 50 28.98 12.24 -25.88
N VAL A 51 28.64 11.01 -26.24
CA VAL A 51 29.04 9.81 -25.49
C VAL A 51 30.25 9.20 -26.18
N LYS A 52 31.17 8.63 -25.40
CA LYS A 52 32.29 7.86 -25.94
C LYS A 52 31.78 6.77 -26.89
N PRO A 53 32.29 6.70 -28.13
CA PRO A 53 31.90 5.66 -29.09
C PRO A 53 32.11 4.26 -28.52
N GLY A 54 31.18 3.34 -28.82
CA GLY A 54 31.26 1.95 -28.35
C GLY A 54 30.93 1.74 -26.86
N SER A 55 30.47 2.77 -26.14
CA SER A 55 30.09 2.64 -24.73
C SER A 55 28.86 1.76 -24.48
N GLY A 56 27.96 1.63 -25.46
CA GLY A 56 26.73 0.83 -25.34
C GLY A 56 25.70 1.35 -24.34
N VAL A 57 25.90 2.56 -23.78
CA VAL A 57 25.01 3.18 -22.79
C VAL A 57 24.43 4.49 -23.37
N PRO A 58 23.14 4.52 -23.73
CA PRO A 58 22.52 5.71 -24.31
C PRO A 58 22.24 6.78 -23.25
N ILE A 59 22.70 8.02 -23.49
CA ILE A 59 22.36 9.17 -22.65
C ILE A 59 20.92 9.60 -22.91
N ALA A 60 20.14 9.79 -21.86
CA ALA A 60 18.76 10.26 -21.91
C ALA A 60 18.69 11.79 -21.83
N THR A 61 19.31 12.38 -20.81
CA THR A 61 19.34 13.84 -20.64
C THR A 61 20.72 14.36 -20.27
N VAL A 62 20.97 15.63 -20.59
CA VAL A 62 22.15 16.38 -20.15
C VAL A 62 21.71 17.64 -19.42
N THR A 63 22.27 17.86 -18.24
CA THR A 63 22.13 19.10 -17.47
C THR A 63 23.50 19.68 -17.21
N VAL A 64 23.65 20.99 -17.36
CA VAL A 64 24.93 21.69 -17.18
C VAL A 64 24.77 22.75 -16.10
N PHE A 65 25.76 22.85 -15.22
CA PHE A 65 25.81 23.86 -14.17
C PHE A 65 27.08 24.70 -14.30
N ASN A 66 26.94 26.02 -14.19
CA ASN A 66 28.08 26.90 -13.98
C ASN A 66 28.65 26.65 -12.57
N ARG A 67 29.96 26.42 -12.43
CA ARG A 67 30.56 26.05 -11.13
C ARG A 67 30.74 27.22 -10.15
N THR A 68 30.54 28.45 -10.61
CA THR A 68 30.65 29.64 -9.78
C THR A 68 29.27 30.15 -9.37
N THR A 69 28.35 30.26 -10.33
CA THR A 69 27.00 30.78 -10.07
C THR A 69 25.96 29.71 -9.80
N TRP A 70 26.28 28.44 -10.09
CA TRP A 70 25.35 27.31 -10.10
C TRP A 70 24.11 27.51 -10.99
N GLN A 71 24.19 28.44 -11.93
CA GLN A 71 23.18 28.59 -12.98
C GLN A 71 23.04 27.27 -13.75
N GLU A 72 21.82 26.77 -13.77
CA GLU A 72 21.43 25.55 -14.47
C GLU A 72 21.07 25.83 -15.93
N TYR A 73 21.52 24.94 -16.80
CA TYR A 73 21.14 24.86 -18.20
C TYR A 73 20.65 23.43 -18.45
N GLU A 74 19.34 23.23 -18.42
CA GLU A 74 18.72 21.93 -18.71
C GLU A 74 18.56 21.78 -20.23
N LEU A 75 19.20 20.76 -20.81
CA LEU A 75 19.11 20.52 -22.25
C LEU A 75 18.04 19.48 -22.60
N GLY A 76 17.57 18.71 -21.62
CA GLY A 76 16.74 17.52 -21.88
C GLY A 76 17.46 16.57 -22.84
N GLY A 77 16.79 16.14 -23.91
CA GLY A 77 17.38 15.31 -24.96
C GLY A 77 18.30 16.04 -25.95
N ASN A 78 18.43 17.38 -25.86
CA ASN A 78 19.33 18.13 -26.71
C ASN A 78 20.79 17.93 -26.26
N THR A 79 21.70 17.84 -27.22
CA THR A 79 23.13 17.61 -26.94
C THR A 79 23.99 18.83 -27.25
N ARG A 80 23.40 20.02 -27.45
CA ARG A 80 24.15 21.25 -27.72
C ARG A 80 23.53 22.42 -26.97
N THR A 81 24.38 23.29 -26.45
CA THR A 81 23.98 24.57 -25.88
C THR A 81 25.09 25.60 -26.09
N THR A 82 24.81 26.88 -25.81
CA THR A 82 25.76 27.97 -25.93
C THR A 82 26.11 28.48 -24.54
N LEU A 83 27.40 28.44 -24.20
CA LEU A 83 27.89 28.80 -22.87
C LEU A 83 28.91 29.93 -22.96
N ALA A 84 28.88 30.85 -22.00
CA ALA A 84 29.91 31.88 -21.85
C ALA A 84 31.25 31.25 -21.40
N PRO A 85 32.38 31.97 -21.51
CA PRO A 85 33.63 31.52 -20.93
C PRO A 85 33.50 31.32 -19.42
N GLY A 86 33.97 30.18 -18.91
CA GLY A 86 33.79 29.82 -17.50
C GLY A 86 34.05 28.35 -17.20
N SER A 87 33.93 27.97 -15.92
CA SER A 87 34.05 26.58 -15.48
C SER A 87 32.67 25.97 -15.25
N TYR A 88 32.48 24.75 -15.76
CA TYR A 88 31.19 24.08 -15.79
C TYR A 88 31.31 22.62 -15.32
N VAL A 89 30.20 22.07 -14.86
CA VAL A 89 30.00 20.64 -14.67
C VAL A 89 28.78 20.22 -15.47
N ALA A 90 28.94 19.20 -16.31
CA ALA A 90 27.84 18.56 -17.01
C ALA A 90 27.54 17.21 -16.36
N VAL A 91 26.26 16.90 -16.23
CA VAL A 91 25.77 15.62 -15.72
C VAL A 91 24.88 15.02 -16.79
N ALA A 92 25.22 13.82 -17.24
CA ALA A 92 24.38 13.04 -18.12
C ALA A 92 23.67 11.94 -17.34
N THR A 93 22.36 11.82 -17.54
CA THR A 93 21.59 10.66 -17.09
C THR A 93 21.60 9.59 -18.17
N ALA A 94 21.72 8.33 -17.78
CA ALA A 94 21.65 7.22 -18.74
C ALA A 94 21.14 5.95 -18.07
N ALA A 95 20.68 4.99 -18.88
CA ALA A 95 20.26 3.68 -18.40
C ALA A 95 20.69 2.58 -19.37
N ALA A 96 21.14 1.45 -18.84
CA ALA A 96 21.45 0.25 -19.61
C ALA A 96 21.14 -1.01 -18.78
N GLY A 97 20.23 -1.87 -19.28
CA GLY A 97 19.75 -3.01 -18.53
C GLY A 97 19.09 -2.59 -17.21
N SER A 98 19.55 -3.15 -16.09
CA SER A 98 19.09 -2.81 -14.73
C SER A 98 19.82 -1.62 -14.10
N ALA A 99 20.78 -1.00 -14.80
CA ALA A 99 21.68 0.02 -14.25
C ALA A 99 21.30 1.44 -14.71
N GLY A 100 21.14 2.32 -13.73
CA GLY A 100 21.01 3.77 -13.91
C GLY A 100 22.37 4.45 -13.71
N TYR A 101 22.61 5.51 -14.47
CA TYR A 101 23.90 6.20 -14.53
C TYR A 101 23.75 7.70 -14.28
N LEU A 102 24.70 8.25 -13.51
CA LEU A 102 25.02 9.67 -13.47
C LEU A 102 26.46 9.87 -13.92
N VAL A 103 26.63 10.29 -15.17
CA VAL A 103 27.96 10.51 -15.76
C VAL A 103 28.34 11.97 -15.61
N VAL A 104 29.18 12.25 -14.62
CA VAL A 104 29.62 13.60 -14.26
C VAL A 104 30.91 13.96 -15.03
N ARG A 105 30.94 15.16 -15.62
CA ARG A 105 32.12 15.68 -16.31
C ARG A 105 32.31 17.17 -16.07
N THR A 106 33.47 17.55 -15.53
CA THR A 106 33.89 18.96 -15.45
C THR A 106 34.59 19.40 -16.73
N PHE A 107 34.38 20.64 -17.14
CA PHE A 107 35.03 21.24 -18.31
C PHE A 107 35.12 22.77 -18.17
N THR A 108 35.88 23.41 -19.07
CA THR A 108 36.05 24.87 -19.11
C THR A 108 35.74 25.36 -20.52
N VAL A 109 34.98 26.44 -20.62
CA VAL A 109 34.75 27.17 -21.87
C VAL A 109 35.72 28.34 -21.90
N SER A 110 36.58 28.39 -22.91
CA SER A 110 37.53 29.48 -23.13
C SER A 110 37.05 30.37 -24.27
N THR A 111 37.55 30.16 -25.50
CA THR A 111 37.36 31.10 -26.63
C THR A 111 36.89 30.43 -27.93
N ALA A 112 36.49 29.15 -27.90
CA ALA A 112 36.06 28.42 -29.08
C ALA A 112 34.98 27.37 -28.77
N ALA A 113 34.27 26.94 -29.82
CA ALA A 113 33.36 25.81 -29.75
C ALA A 113 34.10 24.52 -29.38
N GLN A 114 33.46 23.65 -28.61
CA GLN A 114 34.08 22.40 -28.14
C GLN A 114 33.07 21.27 -28.02
N THR A 115 33.58 20.04 -27.93
CA THR A 115 32.77 18.85 -27.62
C THR A 115 33.19 18.25 -26.29
N VAL A 116 32.26 18.16 -25.35
CA VAL A 116 32.41 17.47 -24.06
C VAL A 116 31.95 16.03 -24.24
N THR A 117 32.87 15.08 -24.06
CA THR A 117 32.56 13.66 -24.20
C THR A 117 32.39 13.00 -22.84
N PHE A 118 31.23 12.38 -22.61
CA PHE A 118 30.93 11.55 -21.46
C PHE A 118 31.49 10.13 -21.65
N ASP A 119 32.10 9.58 -20.61
CA ASP A 119 32.58 8.20 -20.59
C ASP A 119 31.85 7.38 -19.50
N PRO A 120 30.75 6.69 -19.85
CA PRO A 120 30.01 5.85 -18.91
C PRO A 120 30.86 4.72 -18.29
N SER A 121 31.96 4.31 -18.93
CA SER A 121 32.86 3.27 -18.38
C SER A 121 33.69 3.76 -17.18
N ALA A 122 33.79 5.07 -16.99
CA ALA A 122 34.42 5.68 -15.82
C ALA A 122 33.51 5.62 -14.56
N ALA A 123 32.21 5.42 -14.74
CA ALA A 123 31.26 5.34 -13.64
C ALA A 123 31.49 4.09 -12.78
N LYS A 124 31.47 4.26 -11.46
CA LYS A 124 31.67 3.19 -10.47
C LYS A 124 30.34 2.80 -9.85
N ASN A 125 30.16 1.52 -9.56
CA ASN A 125 28.94 1.00 -8.93
C ASN A 125 28.86 1.53 -7.49
N VAL A 126 27.76 2.20 -7.16
CA VAL A 126 27.50 2.66 -5.81
C VAL A 126 26.87 1.52 -5.02
N VAL A 127 27.52 1.17 -3.91
CA VAL A 127 27.14 0.00 -3.13
C VAL A 127 27.03 0.38 -1.66
N LEU A 128 25.83 0.28 -1.10
CA LEU A 128 25.61 0.39 0.33
C LEU A 128 25.43 -1.04 0.84
N HIS A 129 26.28 -1.47 1.76
CA HIS A 129 26.19 -2.79 2.38
C HIS A 129 25.84 -2.67 3.85
N THR A 130 25.14 -3.66 4.36
CA THR A 130 25.03 -3.92 5.79
C THR A 130 25.92 -5.11 6.18
N ASP A 131 26.07 -5.37 7.48
CA ASP A 131 26.67 -6.60 8.00
C ASP A 131 25.74 -7.82 7.88
N ASP A 132 24.52 -7.65 7.38
CA ASP A 132 23.57 -8.73 7.10
C ASP A 132 23.77 -9.29 5.69
N THR A 133 24.42 -10.45 5.61
CA THR A 133 24.67 -11.16 4.34
C THR A 133 23.42 -11.79 3.73
N THR A 134 22.29 -11.78 4.45
CA THR A 134 21.02 -12.28 3.97
C THR A 134 20.12 -11.18 3.39
N ALA A 135 20.61 -9.93 3.37
CA ALA A 135 19.90 -8.81 2.78
C ALA A 135 20.25 -8.62 1.28
N GLU A 136 19.25 -8.27 0.47
CA GLU A 136 19.38 -7.87 -0.92
C GLU A 136 18.68 -6.52 -1.17
N ARG A 137 19.18 -5.77 -2.15
CA ARG A 137 18.61 -4.49 -2.58
C ARG A 137 17.25 -4.66 -3.23
N THR A 138 16.26 -3.89 -2.79
CA THR A 138 14.95 -3.78 -3.47
C THR A 138 14.94 -2.63 -4.47
N GLY A 139 15.63 -1.53 -4.17
CA GLY A 139 15.75 -0.38 -5.04
C GLY A 139 16.80 0.59 -4.53
N ILE A 140 17.37 1.36 -5.46
CA ILE A 140 18.32 2.43 -5.17
C ILE A 140 18.01 3.65 -6.01
N ARG A 141 18.17 4.83 -5.43
CA ARG A 141 18.14 6.11 -6.15
C ARG A 141 19.30 6.99 -5.74
N ALA A 142 19.69 7.83 -6.68
CA ALA A 142 20.72 8.83 -6.50
C ALA A 142 20.21 10.14 -7.07
N THR A 143 20.39 11.20 -6.33
CA THR A 143 20.16 12.53 -6.83
C THR A 143 21.39 13.36 -6.52
N LEU A 144 21.81 14.10 -7.53
CA LEU A 144 22.95 14.99 -7.48
C LEU A 144 22.41 16.41 -7.37
N GLY A 145 22.74 17.08 -6.28
CA GLY A 145 22.30 18.44 -5.99
C GLY A 145 23.46 19.42 -6.02
N THR A 146 23.13 20.67 -6.27
CA THR A 146 24.09 21.79 -6.17
C THR A 146 23.78 22.63 -4.93
N GLY A 147 24.68 23.52 -4.52
CA GLY A 147 24.43 24.47 -3.41
C GLY A 147 23.29 25.47 -3.66
N SER A 148 22.77 25.54 -4.90
CA SER A 148 21.53 26.20 -5.29
C SER A 148 20.50 25.16 -5.77
N SER A 149 19.23 25.53 -5.90
CA SER A 149 18.07 24.62 -6.08
C SER A 149 18.09 23.59 -7.24
N GLY A 150 19.10 23.56 -8.11
CA GLY A 150 19.19 22.60 -9.22
C GLY A 150 19.58 21.18 -8.77
N THR A 151 18.87 20.17 -9.29
CA THR A 151 19.10 18.74 -8.99
C THR A 151 19.00 17.87 -10.23
N VAL A 152 19.76 16.76 -10.27
CA VAL A 152 19.72 15.75 -11.34
C VAL A 152 19.61 14.37 -10.73
N SER A 153 18.53 13.65 -11.01
CA SER A 153 18.30 12.29 -10.51
C SER A 153 18.71 11.23 -11.53
N ALA A 154 19.31 10.15 -11.03
CA ALA A 154 19.49 8.94 -11.83
C ALA A 154 18.11 8.33 -12.16
N PRO A 155 17.94 7.73 -13.36
CA PRO A 155 16.74 6.94 -13.63
C PRO A 155 16.64 5.77 -12.65
N VAL A 156 15.41 5.35 -12.34
CA VAL A 156 15.13 4.27 -11.40
C VAL A 156 15.75 2.98 -11.89
N ALA A 157 16.54 2.34 -11.04
CA ALA A 157 17.32 1.19 -11.43
C ALA A 157 17.58 0.27 -10.22
N ARG A 158 17.90 -1.00 -10.49
CA ARG A 158 18.38 -1.92 -9.45
C ARG A 158 19.87 -1.71 -9.17
N ASP A 159 20.60 -1.20 -10.16
CA ASP A 159 22.01 -0.84 -10.03
C ASP A 159 22.21 0.65 -10.27
N LEU A 160 23.17 1.25 -9.58
CA LEU A 160 23.48 2.66 -9.70
C LEU A 160 24.97 2.83 -9.98
N ARG A 161 25.31 3.54 -11.06
CA ARG A 161 26.70 3.88 -11.40
C ARG A 161 26.88 5.38 -11.49
N VAL A 162 27.84 5.91 -10.76
CA VAL A 162 28.14 7.35 -10.76
C VAL A 162 29.62 7.57 -11.04
N THR A 163 29.93 8.55 -11.89
CA THR A 163 31.33 8.95 -12.10
C THR A 163 31.87 9.61 -10.83
N PRO A 164 32.98 9.12 -10.25
CA PRO A 164 33.65 9.80 -9.15
C PRO A 164 33.98 11.25 -9.50
N PHE A 165 33.81 12.17 -8.55
CA PHE A 165 34.01 13.59 -8.78
C PHE A 165 34.61 14.27 -7.55
N SER A 166 35.26 15.41 -7.75
CA SER A 166 35.72 16.33 -6.71
C SER A 166 35.38 17.75 -7.15
N VAL A 167 34.16 18.18 -6.81
CA VAL A 167 33.57 19.45 -7.20
C VAL A 167 32.96 20.10 -5.96
N PRO A 168 33.64 21.07 -5.32
CA PRO A 168 33.09 21.82 -4.20
C PRO A 168 31.72 22.43 -4.55
N GLY A 169 30.74 22.28 -3.67
CA GLY A 169 29.35 22.70 -3.85
C GLY A 169 28.43 21.68 -4.54
N LEU A 170 28.98 20.54 -5.01
CA LEU A 170 28.21 19.42 -5.54
C LEU A 170 27.97 18.38 -4.45
N SER A 171 26.75 17.85 -4.32
CA SER A 171 26.44 16.75 -3.40
C SER A 171 25.78 15.61 -4.15
N LEU A 172 26.16 14.37 -3.83
CA LEU A 172 25.42 13.18 -4.24
C LEU A 172 24.76 12.60 -3.00
N ALA A 173 23.44 12.53 -3.02
CA ALA A 173 22.70 11.83 -1.99
C ALA A 173 22.04 10.58 -2.58
N VAL A 174 22.14 9.48 -1.84
CA VAL A 174 21.75 8.14 -2.26
C VAL A 174 20.82 7.56 -1.22
N HIS A 175 19.73 7.00 -1.71
CA HIS A 175 18.71 6.32 -0.92
C HIS A 175 18.58 4.89 -1.45
N GLU A 176 18.75 3.90 -0.59
CA GLU A 176 18.69 2.48 -0.92
C GLU A 176 17.85 1.72 0.09
N MET A 177 16.90 0.92 -0.39
CA MET A 177 16.17 -0.04 0.44
C MET A 177 16.69 -1.46 0.22
N GLN A 178 16.78 -2.24 1.30
CA GLN A 178 17.16 -3.66 1.28
C GLN A 178 16.23 -4.49 2.15
N GLN A 179 16.09 -5.76 1.81
CA GLN A 179 15.22 -6.73 2.49
C GLN A 179 15.87 -8.12 2.51
N ARG A 180 15.30 -9.08 3.23
CA ARG A 180 15.77 -10.47 3.19
C ARG A 180 15.72 -11.05 1.76
N VAL A 181 16.75 -11.78 1.35
CA VAL A 181 16.79 -12.47 0.05
C VAL A 181 15.57 -13.34 -0.15
N GLY A 182 14.93 -13.21 -1.33
CA GLY A 182 13.73 -13.95 -1.68
C GLY A 182 12.44 -13.38 -1.09
N SER A 183 12.48 -12.19 -0.49
CA SER A 183 11.27 -11.55 0.00
C SER A 183 10.41 -11.02 -1.15
N SER A 184 9.12 -11.20 -0.99
CA SER A 184 8.08 -10.80 -1.92
C SER A 184 6.86 -10.32 -1.13
N GLN A 185 5.83 -9.78 -1.79
CA GLN A 185 4.58 -9.48 -1.08
C GLN A 185 3.97 -10.74 -0.45
N ALA A 186 4.22 -11.89 -1.08
CA ALA A 186 3.77 -13.22 -0.69
C ALA A 186 4.52 -13.79 0.52
N SER A 187 5.82 -13.54 0.55
CA SER A 187 6.72 -13.89 1.65
C SER A 187 7.44 -12.63 2.12
N PRO A 188 6.75 -11.74 2.86
CA PRO A 188 7.28 -10.45 3.23
C PRO A 188 8.48 -10.57 4.17
N THR A 189 9.37 -9.58 4.09
CA THR A 189 10.57 -9.56 4.94
C THR A 189 10.21 -9.26 6.40
N PRO A 190 10.89 -9.88 7.38
CA PRO A 190 10.77 -9.51 8.79
C PRO A 190 11.59 -8.26 9.15
N TYR A 191 12.40 -7.74 8.21
CA TYR A 191 13.18 -6.52 8.39
C TYR A 191 13.35 -5.75 7.10
N VAL A 192 13.49 -4.43 7.20
CA VAL A 192 13.83 -3.55 6.08
C VAL A 192 15.01 -2.69 6.48
N TYR A 193 16.02 -2.61 5.62
CA TYR A 193 17.08 -1.61 5.72
C TYR A 193 16.75 -0.45 4.79
N ASP A 194 16.80 0.76 5.32
CA ASP A 194 16.49 1.99 4.61
C ASP A 194 17.64 2.97 4.78
N LEU A 195 18.54 2.92 3.82
CA LEU A 195 19.88 3.47 3.91
C LEU A 195 19.96 4.76 3.11
N GLU A 196 20.24 5.85 3.79
CA GLU A 196 20.53 7.14 3.17
C GLU A 196 21.98 7.56 3.46
N HIS A 197 22.67 8.08 2.44
CA HIS A 197 23.99 8.68 2.59
C HIS A 197 24.19 9.87 1.64
N VAL A 198 24.87 10.91 2.12
CA VAL A 198 25.17 12.13 1.34
C VAL A 198 26.67 12.35 1.28
N TRP A 199 27.24 12.24 0.08
CA TRP A 199 28.59 12.70 -0.22
C TRP A 199 28.55 14.19 -0.59
N LYS A 200 29.23 15.02 0.19
CA LYS A 200 29.39 16.46 -0.10
C LYS A 200 30.74 16.72 -0.74
N ASP A 201 30.74 17.57 -1.76
CA ASP A 201 31.90 18.06 -2.53
C ASP A 201 32.66 16.99 -3.32
N THR A 202 32.65 15.73 -2.89
CA THR A 202 33.47 14.66 -3.46
C THR A 202 32.78 13.32 -3.37
N LEU A 203 32.71 12.62 -4.50
CA LEU A 203 32.46 11.17 -4.57
C LEU A 203 33.79 10.47 -4.86
N PRO A 204 34.35 9.70 -3.90
CA PRO A 204 35.62 9.00 -4.09
C PRO A 204 35.53 7.88 -5.15
N SER A 205 36.68 7.39 -5.60
CA SER A 205 36.75 6.26 -6.54
C SER A 205 36.26 4.93 -5.93
N THR A 206 36.31 4.81 -4.60
CA THR A 206 35.71 3.70 -3.85
C THR A 206 34.32 4.13 -3.39
N THR A 207 33.30 3.63 -4.08
CA THR A 207 31.89 3.98 -3.89
C THR A 207 31.13 2.95 -3.04
N THR A 208 31.86 2.13 -2.28
CA THR A 208 31.30 1.14 -1.36
C THR A 208 31.28 1.69 0.06
N LEU A 209 30.10 1.73 0.67
CA LEU A 209 29.90 2.12 2.06
C LEU A 209 29.36 0.92 2.84
N LYS A 210 29.93 0.65 4.02
CA LYS A 210 29.51 -0.45 4.89
C LYS A 210 28.91 0.11 6.17
N TRP A 211 27.69 -0.31 6.47
CA TRP A 211 27.01 -0.07 7.73
C TRP A 211 27.03 -1.34 8.56
N ASN A 212 27.35 -1.22 9.85
CA ASN A 212 27.00 -2.25 10.81
C ASN A 212 25.58 -1.95 11.33
N ARG A 213 24.74 -2.97 11.52
CA ARG A 213 23.43 -2.85 12.16
C ARG A 213 23.45 -2.05 13.47
N THR A 214 24.51 -2.16 14.26
CA THR A 214 24.65 -1.40 15.52
C THR A 214 24.83 0.11 15.29
N GLN A 215 25.12 0.53 14.07
CA GLN A 215 25.23 1.94 13.65
C GLN A 215 23.93 2.45 13.04
N LEU A 216 22.91 1.60 12.89
CA LEU A 216 21.60 1.97 12.35
C LEU A 216 20.61 2.20 13.50
N GLY A 217 19.65 3.09 13.30
CA GLY A 217 18.47 3.17 14.15
C GLY A 217 17.55 1.99 13.84
N ALA A 218 17.07 1.26 14.85
CA ALA A 218 16.15 0.15 14.67
C ALA A 218 14.81 0.46 15.34
N GLU A 219 13.71 0.40 14.60
CA GLU A 219 12.36 0.53 15.13
C GLU A 219 11.58 -0.75 14.85
N SER A 220 10.91 -1.28 15.89
CA SER A 220 9.97 -2.36 15.73
C SER A 220 8.65 -1.79 15.25
N VAL A 221 8.25 -2.06 14.01
CA VAL A 221 6.95 -1.62 13.50
C VAL A 221 5.95 -2.77 13.64
N VAL A 222 4.86 -2.52 14.36
CA VAL A 222 3.72 -3.42 14.53
C VAL A 222 2.55 -2.85 13.74
N VAL A 223 2.12 -3.58 12.72
CA VAL A 223 1.03 -3.23 11.84
C VAL A 223 -0.18 -4.04 12.27
N HIS A 224 -1.27 -3.38 12.59
CA HIS A 224 -2.58 -3.99 12.73
C HIS A 224 -3.38 -3.75 11.45
N GLY A 225 -4.26 -4.67 11.10
CA GLY A 225 -5.14 -4.59 9.94
C GLY A 225 -6.55 -4.95 10.39
N PRO A 226 -7.35 -3.98 10.87
CA PRO A 226 -8.62 -4.28 11.50
C PRO A 226 -9.56 -4.90 10.46
N GLY A 227 -9.90 -6.18 10.64
CA GLY A 227 -10.75 -6.94 9.72
C GLY A 227 -10.15 -7.26 8.35
N THR A 228 -8.86 -7.02 8.09
CA THR A 228 -8.24 -7.24 6.77
C THR A 228 -6.83 -7.81 6.84
N ARG A 229 -6.49 -8.69 5.87
CA ARG A 229 -5.10 -9.17 5.63
C ARG A 229 -4.71 -8.97 4.16
N ALA A 230 -4.51 -7.72 3.77
CA ALA A 230 -4.03 -7.37 2.44
C ALA A 230 -2.48 -7.31 2.40
N PRO A 231 -1.87 -7.53 1.23
CA PRO A 231 -0.43 -7.32 1.04
C PRO A 231 -0.05 -5.90 1.44
N THR A 232 1.03 -5.74 2.21
CA THR A 232 1.46 -4.42 2.68
C THR A 232 2.84 -4.05 2.11
N LEU A 233 2.96 -2.86 1.58
CA LEU A 233 4.22 -2.25 1.16
C LEU A 233 4.64 -1.19 2.17
N LEU A 234 5.88 -1.23 2.62
CA LEU A 234 6.55 -0.07 3.21
C LEU A 234 7.12 0.76 2.09
N ASN A 235 6.56 1.94 1.93
CA ASN A 235 7.04 2.99 1.05
C ASN A 235 7.88 3.98 1.85
N SER A 236 9.03 4.33 1.30
CA SER A 236 9.94 5.30 1.88
C SER A 236 10.30 6.34 0.83
N THR A 237 10.11 7.60 1.19
CA THR A 237 10.63 8.73 0.42
C THR A 237 11.71 9.44 1.22
N SER A 238 12.70 9.96 0.52
CA SER A 238 13.75 10.81 1.08
C SER A 238 13.59 12.24 0.56
N TRP A 239 14.65 13.04 0.60
CA TRP A 239 14.71 14.41 0.10
C TRP A 239 14.42 14.57 -1.42
N ALA A 240 14.50 13.48 -2.20
CA ALA A 240 14.06 13.43 -3.59
C ALA A 240 12.57 13.02 -3.69
N PRO A 241 11.79 13.51 -4.67
CA PRO A 241 10.34 13.29 -4.76
C PRO A 241 9.91 11.83 -5.02
N ASP A 242 10.88 10.92 -5.14
CA ASP A 242 10.69 9.57 -5.62
C ASP A 242 10.62 8.54 -4.50
N GLN A 243 9.70 7.57 -4.63
CA GLN A 243 9.40 6.55 -3.64
C GLN A 243 10.17 5.24 -3.92
N LEU A 244 10.73 4.64 -2.87
CA LEU A 244 11.20 3.26 -2.82
C LEU A 244 10.22 2.41 -2.00
N SER A 245 10.14 1.12 -2.28
CA SER A 245 9.17 0.22 -1.66
C SER A 245 9.81 -1.12 -1.24
N ALA A 246 9.30 -1.69 -0.14
CA ALA A 246 9.62 -3.05 0.29
C ALA A 246 8.36 -3.77 0.81
N PRO A 247 8.10 -5.03 0.42
CA PRO A 247 7.02 -5.84 0.98
C PRO A 247 7.24 -6.17 2.46
N VAL A 248 6.26 -5.83 3.30
CA VAL A 248 6.28 -6.10 4.75
C VAL A 248 5.02 -6.85 5.19
N THR A 249 5.04 -7.41 6.40
CA THR A 249 3.90 -8.18 6.90
C THR A 249 2.75 -7.26 7.28
N GLY A 250 1.61 -7.39 6.58
CA GLY A 250 0.33 -6.81 7.00
C GLY A 250 -0.26 -7.56 8.18
N ALA A 251 -0.88 -6.84 9.13
CA ALA A 251 -1.35 -7.40 10.41
C ALA A 251 -0.25 -8.22 11.14
N GLY A 252 0.96 -7.67 11.26
CA GLY A 252 2.12 -8.34 11.82
C GLY A 252 3.20 -7.38 12.32
N LYS A 253 4.44 -7.85 12.38
CA LYS A 253 5.57 -7.08 12.89
C LYS A 253 6.79 -7.22 12.00
N PHE A 254 7.51 -6.12 11.78
CA PHE A 254 8.83 -6.12 11.15
C PHE A 254 9.76 -5.12 11.84
N THR A 255 11.06 -5.21 11.58
CA THR A 255 12.06 -4.25 12.09
C THR A 255 12.53 -3.33 10.98
N TRP A 256 12.38 -2.02 11.16
CA TRP A 256 12.85 -1.01 10.22
C TRP A 256 14.19 -0.45 10.71
N TYR A 257 15.26 -0.77 9.98
CA TYR A 257 16.59 -0.23 10.20
C TYR A 257 16.77 0.98 9.29
N ALA A 258 17.14 2.15 9.82
CA ALA A 258 17.46 3.30 9.00
C ALA A 258 18.82 3.93 9.34
N SER A 259 19.43 4.60 8.36
CA SER A 259 20.67 5.31 8.60
C SER A 259 20.46 6.50 9.57
N PRO A 260 21.47 6.85 10.39
CA PRO A 260 21.34 7.93 11.38
C PRO A 260 21.13 9.28 10.70
N LYS A 261 20.18 10.08 11.20
CA LYS A 261 19.84 11.41 10.69
C LYS A 261 19.28 11.42 9.26
N ALA A 262 18.86 10.26 8.75
CA ALA A 262 18.10 10.19 7.51
C ALA A 262 16.79 10.97 7.66
N LEU A 263 16.34 11.60 6.59
CA LEU A 263 15.10 12.38 6.58
C LEU A 263 14.08 11.61 5.76
N LEU A 264 13.63 10.49 6.34
CA LEU A 264 12.75 9.54 5.68
C LEU A 264 11.30 9.80 6.05
N ILE A 265 10.41 9.67 5.08
CA ILE A 265 8.97 9.65 5.28
C ILE A 265 8.49 8.25 4.95
N GLY A 266 8.07 7.52 5.99
CA GLY A 266 7.52 6.18 5.85
C GLY A 266 6.01 6.22 5.63
N ARG A 267 5.51 5.41 4.71
CA ARG A 267 4.09 5.10 4.54
C ARG A 267 3.92 3.59 4.35
N LEU A 268 3.02 2.98 5.09
CA LEU A 268 2.53 1.64 4.76
C LEU A 268 1.36 1.76 3.80
N GLU A 269 1.30 0.94 2.77
CA GLU A 269 0.16 0.84 1.86
C GLU A 269 -0.32 -0.60 1.81
N SER A 270 -1.62 -0.82 1.99
CA SER A 270 -2.25 -2.12 2.10
C SER A 270 -3.62 -2.07 1.43
N GLY A 271 -3.78 -2.75 0.29
CA GLY A 271 -4.98 -2.65 -0.55
C GLY A 271 -5.21 -1.21 -1.02
N THR A 272 -6.41 -0.69 -0.80
CA THR A 272 -6.80 0.69 -1.13
C THR A 272 -6.38 1.71 -0.06
N GLY A 273 -5.86 1.26 1.08
CA GLY A 273 -5.49 2.11 2.21
C GLY A 273 -4.01 2.18 2.55
N GLY A 274 -3.69 2.99 3.56
CA GLY A 274 -2.31 3.13 4.02
C GLY A 274 -2.18 3.93 5.31
N TYR A 275 -1.05 3.75 6.01
CA TYR A 275 -0.72 4.40 7.27
C TYR A 275 0.52 5.26 7.11
N ALA A 276 0.42 6.55 7.40
CA ALA A 276 1.61 7.40 7.49
C ALA A 276 2.39 7.07 8.78
N LEU A 277 3.63 6.63 8.64
CA LEU A 277 4.57 6.45 9.76
C LEU A 277 5.20 7.79 10.17
N GLY A 278 5.18 8.77 9.25
CA GLY A 278 5.69 10.12 9.46
C GLY A 278 7.21 10.23 9.26
N TYR A 279 7.79 11.32 9.76
CA TYR A 279 9.23 11.55 9.70
C TYR A 279 9.97 10.62 10.67
N TYR A 280 10.94 9.89 10.12
CA TYR A 280 11.75 8.94 10.86
C TYR A 280 13.11 9.55 11.22
N ASP A 281 13.21 10.12 12.42
CA ASP A 281 14.48 10.54 13.04
C ASP A 281 14.79 9.52 14.15
N ASN A 282 15.24 8.32 13.78
CA ASN A 282 15.54 7.26 14.74
C ASN A 282 17.03 7.28 15.14
N PRO A 283 17.39 7.87 16.29
CA PRO A 283 18.76 7.87 16.75
C PRO A 283 19.22 6.44 17.10
N VAL A 284 20.45 6.11 16.71
CA VAL A 284 21.13 4.84 17.02
C VAL A 284 20.99 4.51 18.52
N GLY A 285 20.62 3.26 18.83
CA GLY A 285 20.48 2.77 20.21
C GLY A 285 19.09 2.96 20.84
N ARG A 286 18.13 3.58 20.14
CA ARG A 286 16.74 3.64 20.58
C ARG A 286 16.00 2.36 20.13
N THR A 287 15.21 1.77 21.03
CA THR A 287 14.35 0.61 20.74
C THR A 287 12.90 1.04 20.97
N GLU A 288 12.29 1.68 19.97
CA GLU A 288 10.86 1.99 20.02
C GLU A 288 10.04 0.94 19.29
N THR A 289 8.77 0.85 19.69
CA THR A 289 7.76 0.13 18.93
C THR A 289 6.78 1.14 18.39
N LEU A 290 6.73 1.25 17.07
CA LEU A 290 5.69 1.97 16.36
C LEU A 290 4.53 1.02 16.14
N THR A 291 3.33 1.41 16.56
CA THR A 291 2.13 0.61 16.35
C THR A 291 1.15 1.44 15.52
N VAL A 292 0.63 0.87 14.44
CA VAL A 292 -0.31 1.52 13.53
C VAL A 292 -1.45 0.57 13.16
N GLY A 293 -2.57 1.12 12.70
CA GLY A 293 -3.74 0.36 12.25
C GLY A 293 -4.56 -0.28 13.36
N THR A 294 -4.40 0.17 14.60
CA THR A 294 -5.14 -0.41 15.72
C THR A 294 -6.58 0.07 15.75
N ALA A 295 -7.51 -0.86 15.98
CA ALA A 295 -8.90 -0.55 16.31
C ALA A 295 -9.02 0.13 17.71
N PRO A 296 -10.01 1.00 17.93
CA PRO A 296 -10.99 1.43 16.93
C PRO A 296 -10.46 2.54 16.02
N VAL A 297 -10.88 2.50 14.76
CA VAL A 297 -10.69 3.59 13.82
C VAL A 297 -11.74 4.66 14.11
N GLN A 298 -11.33 5.93 14.15
CA GLN A 298 -12.20 7.00 14.62
C GLN A 298 -11.80 8.37 14.05
N PRO A 299 -12.72 9.36 13.98
CA PRO A 299 -12.42 10.68 13.46
C PRO A 299 -11.28 11.35 14.22
N SER A 300 -10.33 11.90 13.47
CA SER A 300 -9.29 12.77 14.01
C SER A 300 -9.79 14.22 14.04
N ARG A 301 -9.18 15.06 14.86
CA ARG A 301 -9.58 16.47 14.99
C ARG A 301 -9.36 17.22 13.67
N GLY A 302 -10.43 17.70 13.04
CA GLY A 302 -10.35 18.69 11.96
C GLY A 302 -10.44 20.12 12.48
N TYR A 303 -11.13 20.98 11.74
CA TYR A 303 -11.33 22.38 12.13
C TYR A 303 -12.78 22.83 11.99
N THR A 304 -13.24 23.53 13.02
CA THR A 304 -14.48 24.30 13.01
C THR A 304 -14.17 25.70 13.53
N THR A 305 -14.44 26.71 12.72
CA THR A 305 -14.07 28.10 13.01
C THR A 305 -15.27 29.02 12.86
N LEU A 306 -15.30 30.05 13.70
CA LEU A 306 -16.23 31.17 13.62
C LEU A 306 -15.42 32.41 13.23
N SER A 307 -15.82 33.09 12.16
CA SER A 307 -15.17 34.32 11.72
C SER A 307 -16.15 35.19 10.95
N GLY A 308 -16.31 36.44 11.36
CA GLY A 308 -17.18 37.40 10.67
C GLY A 308 -18.63 36.92 10.53
N ASN A 309 -19.15 36.28 11.58
CA ASN A 309 -20.48 35.68 11.64
C ASN A 309 -20.69 34.46 10.75
N VAL A 310 -19.63 33.85 10.24
CA VAL A 310 -19.73 32.63 9.44
C VAL A 310 -19.12 31.48 10.22
N LEU A 311 -19.86 30.37 10.33
CA LEU A 311 -19.31 29.10 10.78
C LEU A 311 -18.81 28.32 9.56
N THR A 312 -17.59 27.83 9.67
CA THR A 312 -17.02 26.85 8.75
C THR A 312 -16.69 25.58 9.52
N SER A 313 -17.00 24.42 8.96
CA SER A 313 -16.54 23.13 9.45
C SER A 313 -15.99 22.27 8.33
N ASP A 314 -14.88 21.60 8.62
CA ASP A 314 -14.19 20.64 7.76
C ASP A 314 -13.47 19.67 8.71
N GLU A 315 -14.12 18.55 8.99
CA GLU A 315 -13.65 17.57 9.95
C GLU A 315 -12.80 16.51 9.26
N ASN A 316 -11.77 16.02 9.96
CA ASN A 316 -10.89 15.06 9.33
C ASN A 316 -11.52 13.67 9.28
N LEU A 317 -11.09 12.91 8.28
CA LEU A 317 -11.44 11.51 8.16
C LEU A 317 -10.87 10.66 9.32
N PRO A 318 -11.45 9.47 9.55
CA PRO A 318 -11.00 8.55 10.57
C PRO A 318 -9.55 8.11 10.41
N GLY A 319 -8.86 8.00 11.55
CA GLY A 319 -7.55 7.39 11.67
C GLY A 319 -7.53 6.38 12.80
N ASP A 320 -6.39 5.71 12.99
CA ASP A 320 -6.23 4.82 14.13
C ASP A 320 -6.13 5.59 15.47
N GLN A 321 -6.18 4.87 16.59
CA GLN A 321 -6.09 5.47 17.93
C GLN A 321 -4.78 6.22 18.21
N THR A 322 -3.74 6.05 17.38
CA THR A 322 -2.45 6.76 17.49
C THR A 322 -2.44 8.07 16.69
N GLY A 323 -3.48 8.30 15.90
CA GLY A 323 -3.60 9.43 14.98
C GLY A 323 -2.83 9.21 13.67
N ALA A 324 -2.44 7.97 13.35
CA ALA A 324 -1.96 7.66 12.01
C ALA A 324 -3.16 7.71 11.06
N TYR A 325 -3.05 8.57 10.04
CA TYR A 325 -4.09 8.75 9.04
C TYR A 325 -4.20 7.51 8.17
N GLN A 326 -5.41 6.98 8.02
CA GLN A 326 -5.71 6.01 6.98
C GLN A 326 -5.91 6.74 5.66
N SER A 327 -5.14 6.39 4.63
CA SER A 327 -5.19 7.04 3.32
C SER A 327 -6.18 6.44 2.33
N ASP A 328 -7.03 5.50 2.75
CA ASP A 328 -8.06 4.93 1.87
C ASP A 328 -9.27 5.87 1.77
N PHE A 329 -9.04 6.99 1.13
CA PHE A 329 -10.02 8.05 1.08
C PHE A 329 -11.14 7.76 0.10
N ALA A 330 -10.99 6.83 -0.86
CA ALA A 330 -11.97 6.60 -1.91
C ALA A 330 -13.23 5.85 -1.44
N GLN A 331 -13.16 5.15 -0.30
CA GLN A 331 -14.19 4.20 0.13
C GLN A 331 -14.97 4.62 1.39
N LEU A 332 -14.72 5.82 1.91
CA LEU A 332 -15.52 6.45 2.97
C LEU A 332 -16.41 7.53 2.37
N SER A 333 -17.68 7.56 2.78
CA SER A 333 -18.58 8.70 2.56
C SER A 333 -18.68 9.53 3.82
N GLU A 334 -18.72 10.85 3.64
CA GLU A 334 -18.81 11.83 4.72
C GLU A 334 -20.10 12.65 4.62
N SER A 335 -20.65 13.01 5.77
CA SER A 335 -21.70 14.02 5.86
C SER A 335 -21.52 14.88 7.10
N THR A 336 -21.69 16.20 6.94
CA THR A 336 -21.71 17.16 8.04
C THR A 336 -23.04 17.88 8.07
N VAL A 337 -23.72 17.89 9.21
CA VAL A 337 -24.98 18.59 9.42
C VAL A 337 -24.84 19.55 10.61
N LEU A 338 -25.08 20.83 10.39
CA LEU A 338 -25.17 21.84 11.44
C LEU A 338 -26.64 22.23 11.62
N THR A 339 -27.09 22.35 12.85
CA THR A 339 -28.43 22.81 13.20
C THR A 339 -28.36 23.95 14.22
N GLN A 340 -29.16 24.99 14.01
CA GLN A 340 -29.35 26.13 14.92
C GLN A 340 -30.83 26.53 14.93
N GLY A 341 -31.56 26.20 16.01
CA GLY A 341 -33.02 26.34 16.02
C GLY A 341 -33.64 25.56 14.86
N ASP A 342 -34.44 26.23 14.03
CA ASP A 342 -35.08 25.61 12.86
C ASP A 342 -34.18 25.61 11.59
N ARG A 343 -33.00 26.23 11.65
CA ARG A 343 -32.08 26.32 10.50
C ARG A 343 -31.16 25.11 10.47
N THR A 344 -31.00 24.52 9.28
CA THR A 344 -30.13 23.37 9.03
C THR A 344 -29.24 23.63 7.82
N TRP A 345 -27.96 23.30 7.97
CA TRP A 345 -26.97 23.30 6.90
C TRP A 345 -26.41 21.91 6.75
N THR A 346 -26.26 21.46 5.51
CA THR A 346 -25.72 20.14 5.20
C THR A 346 -24.58 20.29 4.21
N ALA A 347 -23.49 19.59 4.46
CA ALA A 347 -22.42 19.38 3.50
C ALA A 347 -22.33 17.88 3.20
N GLY A 348 -22.25 17.57 1.91
CA GLY A 348 -22.09 16.20 1.42
C GLY A 348 -20.64 15.71 1.47
N ASP A 349 -20.38 14.64 0.75
CA ASP A 349 -19.10 13.93 0.79
C ASP A 349 -17.90 14.83 0.46
N ARG A 350 -16.93 14.89 1.38
CA ARG A 350 -15.72 15.73 1.35
C ARG A 350 -15.97 17.21 1.06
N GLN A 351 -17.17 17.70 1.36
CA GLN A 351 -17.50 19.11 1.21
C GLN A 351 -17.33 19.81 2.55
N ARG A 352 -16.65 20.95 2.50
CA ARG A 352 -16.60 21.88 3.63
C ARG A 352 -17.99 22.48 3.85
N LEU A 353 -18.48 22.40 5.09
CA LEU A 353 -19.70 23.11 5.50
C LEU A 353 -19.38 24.58 5.75
N THR A 354 -20.13 25.47 5.12
CA THR A 354 -20.04 26.93 5.36
C THR A 354 -21.44 27.51 5.45
N THR A 355 -21.74 28.22 6.53
CA THR A 355 -23.04 28.88 6.72
C THR A 355 -23.11 30.21 5.98
N GLU A 356 -24.31 30.74 5.73
CA GLU A 356 -24.49 32.19 5.58
C GLU A 356 -24.12 32.93 6.87
N LYS A 357 -24.20 34.27 6.84
CA LYS A 357 -24.00 35.11 8.03
C LYS A 357 -25.03 34.78 9.10
N LEU A 358 -24.54 34.37 10.26
CA LEU A 358 -25.28 34.05 11.46
C LEU A 358 -25.59 35.33 12.27
N PRO A 359 -26.64 35.31 13.11
CA PRO A 359 -26.94 36.40 14.02
C PRO A 359 -25.76 36.73 14.96
N ASN A 360 -25.67 37.99 15.38
CA ASN A 360 -24.70 38.41 16.41
C ASN A 360 -25.05 37.81 17.78
N GLY A 361 -24.02 37.60 18.60
CA GLY A 361 -24.15 37.16 19.98
C GLY A 361 -24.16 35.64 20.14
N PRO A 362 -24.13 35.13 21.39
CA PRO A 362 -24.05 33.69 21.66
C PRO A 362 -25.26 32.91 21.16
N GLN A 363 -25.02 31.83 20.43
CA GLN A 363 -26.00 30.92 19.85
C GLN A 363 -25.70 29.47 20.24
N GLU A 364 -26.72 28.62 20.29
CA GLU A 364 -26.60 27.18 20.50
C GLU A 364 -26.60 26.45 19.14
N PHE A 365 -25.69 25.49 18.99
CA PHE A 365 -25.53 24.72 17.78
C PHE A 365 -25.49 23.23 18.09
N THR A 366 -26.02 22.43 17.17
CA THR A 366 -25.72 21.00 17.08
C THR A 366 -24.94 20.77 15.79
N LEU A 367 -23.77 20.16 15.89
CA LEU A 367 -22.98 19.73 14.73
C LEU A 367 -22.89 18.22 14.75
N VAL A 368 -23.30 17.58 13.66
CA VAL A 368 -23.21 16.13 13.46
C VAL A 368 -22.22 15.89 12.33
N HIS A 369 -21.15 15.17 12.62
CA HIS A 369 -20.23 14.65 11.61
C HIS A 369 -20.40 13.14 11.56
N THR A 370 -20.54 12.58 10.37
CA THR A 370 -20.71 11.14 10.17
C THR A 370 -19.82 10.70 9.04
N THR A 371 -19.09 9.61 9.26
CA THR A 371 -18.42 8.86 8.21
C THR A 371 -19.00 7.46 8.13
N VAL A 372 -19.26 6.98 6.91
CA VAL A 372 -19.71 5.62 6.65
C VAL A 372 -18.73 4.97 5.69
N ALA A 373 -18.22 3.80 6.08
CA ALA A 373 -17.44 2.97 5.19
C ALA A 373 -18.37 2.28 4.20
N THR A 374 -18.03 2.39 2.92
CA THR A 374 -18.81 1.87 1.80
C THR A 374 -18.08 0.77 1.05
N SER A 375 -17.06 0.18 1.70
CA SER A 375 -16.25 -0.88 1.12
C SER A 375 -16.03 -2.03 2.09
N ALA A 376 -15.96 -3.23 1.52
CA ALA A 376 -15.61 -4.45 2.22
C ALA A 376 -14.19 -4.46 2.84
N SER A 377 -13.33 -3.47 2.49
CA SER A 377 -12.04 -3.21 3.14
C SER A 377 -12.17 -2.72 4.59
N TYR A 378 -13.34 -2.25 5.00
CA TYR A 378 -13.60 -1.63 6.29
C TYR A 378 -14.69 -2.37 7.05
N ARG A 379 -14.35 -3.51 7.64
CA ARG A 379 -15.31 -4.37 8.37
C ARG A 379 -15.52 -3.96 9.83
N LEU A 380 -14.58 -3.19 10.36
CA LEU A 380 -14.63 -2.61 11.69
C LEU A 380 -14.66 -1.08 11.58
N SER A 381 -15.31 -0.42 12.53
CA SER A 381 -15.57 1.02 12.52
C SER A 381 -16.34 1.46 11.26
N THR A 382 -17.31 0.64 10.84
CA THR A 382 -18.11 0.80 9.60
C THR A 382 -18.88 2.12 9.55
N ARG A 383 -19.20 2.68 10.71
CA ARG A 383 -19.77 4.02 10.84
C ARG A 383 -19.20 4.70 12.07
N THR A 384 -18.76 5.94 11.90
CA THR A 384 -18.40 6.82 13.00
C THR A 384 -19.31 8.04 12.98
N GLN A 385 -19.72 8.50 14.16
CA GLN A 385 -20.56 9.67 14.28
C GLN A 385 -20.17 10.47 15.52
N ASP A 386 -19.92 11.75 15.33
CA ASP A 386 -19.78 12.73 16.40
C ASP A 386 -20.97 13.66 16.39
N VAL A 387 -21.59 13.83 17.55
CA VAL A 387 -22.66 14.78 17.80
C VAL A 387 -22.19 15.77 18.85
N TRP A 388 -21.83 16.97 18.42
CA TRP A 388 -21.51 18.07 19.31
C TRP A 388 -22.74 18.92 19.57
N ARG A 389 -22.94 19.31 20.83
CA ARG A 389 -23.83 20.41 21.20
C ARG A 389 -23.01 21.47 21.91
N PHE A 390 -23.05 22.69 21.40
CA PHE A 390 -22.17 23.74 21.89
C PHE A 390 -22.75 25.13 21.73
N ARG A 391 -22.31 26.02 22.62
CA ARG A 391 -22.66 27.44 22.59
C ARG A 391 -21.48 28.26 22.10
N ALA A 392 -21.69 29.11 21.10
CA ALA A 392 -20.64 29.99 20.60
C ALA A 392 -21.18 31.32 20.07
N ASP A 393 -20.35 32.36 20.09
CA ASP A 393 -20.65 33.66 19.46
C ASP A 393 -19.99 33.72 18.07
N PRO A 394 -20.79 33.74 16.98
CA PRO A 394 -20.24 33.75 15.62
C PRO A 394 -19.52 35.04 15.23
N SER A 395 -19.71 36.13 15.97
CA SER A 395 -19.10 37.42 15.67
C SER A 395 -17.60 37.48 16.03
N GLY A 396 -17.14 36.59 16.92
CA GLY A 396 -15.72 36.50 17.29
C GLY A 396 -14.91 35.62 16.33
N SER A 397 -13.64 36.00 16.10
CA SER A 397 -12.69 35.14 15.36
C SER A 397 -12.08 34.08 16.28
N SER A 398 -12.62 32.86 16.28
CA SER A 398 -12.13 31.78 17.16
C SER A 398 -12.47 30.37 16.66
N ALA A 399 -11.87 29.36 17.30
CA ALA A 399 -12.28 27.97 17.11
C ALA A 399 -13.59 27.70 17.86
N ALA A 400 -14.51 26.95 17.25
CA ALA A 400 -15.72 26.51 17.93
C ALA A 400 -15.34 25.63 19.15
N PRO A 401 -16.09 25.71 20.26
CA PRO A 401 -15.77 25.03 21.51
C PRO A 401 -16.16 23.54 21.49
N LEU A 402 -15.74 22.83 20.45
CA LEU A 402 -15.99 21.39 20.33
C LEU A 402 -15.08 20.60 21.28
N ILE A 403 -15.54 19.43 21.68
CA ILE A 403 -14.78 18.47 22.49
C ILE A 403 -14.36 17.32 21.59
N ASP A 404 -13.06 17.00 21.56
CA ASP A 404 -12.52 15.91 20.75
C ASP A 404 -12.19 14.71 21.67
N PRO A 405 -13.04 13.67 21.75
CA PRO A 405 -12.73 12.44 22.47
C PRO A 405 -11.88 11.51 21.61
N VAL A 406 -10.86 10.89 22.19
CA VAL A 406 -10.04 9.84 21.56
C VAL A 406 -10.18 8.58 22.39
N LEU A 407 -10.70 7.52 21.79
CA LEU A 407 -10.82 6.19 22.38
C LEU A 407 -9.59 5.35 22.03
N ALA A 408 -9.16 4.51 22.96
CA ALA A 408 -8.17 3.47 22.71
C ALA A 408 -8.64 2.16 23.31
N ALA A 409 -8.40 1.05 22.62
CA ALA A 409 -8.70 -0.30 23.08
C ALA A 409 -7.40 -1.12 23.17
N SER A 410 -7.28 -1.90 24.25
CA SER A 410 -6.15 -2.82 24.45
C SER A 410 -6.67 -4.20 24.86
N GLY A 411 -5.92 -5.24 24.50
CA GLY A 411 -6.37 -6.63 24.56
C GLY A 411 -6.96 -7.15 23.24
N LEU A 412 -6.74 -6.43 22.14
CA LEU A 412 -7.12 -6.86 20.79
C LEU A 412 -5.95 -7.53 20.07
N ASP A 413 -6.25 -8.47 19.16
CA ASP A 413 -5.27 -9.09 18.27
C ASP A 413 -4.87 -8.17 17.09
N ALA A 414 -4.03 -8.68 16.19
CA ALA A 414 -3.55 -7.93 15.02
C ALA A 414 -4.68 -7.52 14.05
N PHE A 415 -5.84 -8.20 14.12
CA PHE A 415 -7.02 -7.95 13.29
C PHE A 415 -8.08 -7.13 14.01
N GLY A 416 -7.78 -6.62 15.22
CA GLY A 416 -8.73 -5.82 15.99
C GLY A 416 -9.85 -6.65 16.61
N HIS A 417 -9.64 -7.94 16.91
CA HIS A 417 -10.61 -8.79 17.60
C HIS A 417 -10.24 -9.00 19.07
N VAL A 418 -11.24 -9.16 19.94
CA VAL A 418 -11.03 -9.46 21.36
C VAL A 418 -10.25 -10.77 21.52
N GLY A 419 -9.17 -10.72 22.31
CA GLY A 419 -8.41 -11.90 22.72
C GLY A 419 -9.11 -12.71 23.82
N THR A 420 -8.34 -13.46 24.61
CA THR A 420 -8.90 -14.35 25.66
C THR A 420 -9.26 -13.62 26.98
N GLY A 421 -9.11 -12.30 27.05
CA GLY A 421 -9.27 -11.52 28.28
C GLY A 421 -10.07 -10.23 28.08
N PRO A 422 -10.39 -9.50 29.16
CA PRO A 422 -11.17 -8.27 29.07
C PRO A 422 -10.42 -7.19 28.30
N VAL A 423 -11.17 -6.45 27.48
CA VAL A 423 -10.68 -5.26 26.77
C VAL A 423 -10.62 -4.10 27.76
N THR A 424 -9.49 -3.39 27.78
CA THR A 424 -9.39 -2.13 28.52
C THR A 424 -9.57 -0.97 27.55
N LEU A 425 -10.63 -0.19 27.79
CA LEU A 425 -10.94 1.03 27.06
C LEU A 425 -10.33 2.22 27.80
N SER A 426 -9.63 3.08 27.07
CA SER A 426 -9.10 4.35 27.58
C SER A 426 -9.63 5.49 26.73
N VAL A 427 -10.10 6.55 27.38
CA VAL A 427 -10.60 7.75 26.71
C VAL A 427 -9.77 8.94 27.14
N SER A 428 -9.39 9.78 26.18
CA SER A 428 -8.91 11.14 26.44
C SER A 428 -9.71 12.13 25.63
N ALA A 429 -10.40 13.05 26.30
CA ALA A 429 -11.19 14.10 25.69
C ALA A 429 -10.60 15.48 26.01
N SER A 430 -10.58 16.37 25.03
CA SER A 430 -10.07 17.73 25.20
C SER A 430 -10.94 18.74 24.46
N SER A 431 -11.14 19.91 25.08
CA SER A 431 -11.82 21.03 24.43
C SER A 431 -10.88 21.69 23.41
N ARG A 432 -11.46 22.19 22.31
CA ARG A 432 -10.74 23.00 21.32
C ARG A 432 -10.41 24.40 21.87
N LEU A 433 -11.07 24.84 22.95
CA LEU A 433 -10.75 26.06 23.68
C LEU A 433 -9.47 25.89 24.53
N ARG A 434 -8.67 26.95 24.61
CA ARG A 434 -7.41 26.95 25.38
C ARG A 434 -7.55 27.43 26.83
N SER A 435 -8.75 27.83 27.28
CA SER A 435 -8.99 28.36 28.63
C SER A 435 -9.29 27.25 29.65
N THR A 436 -9.06 27.52 30.94
CA THR A 436 -9.38 26.61 32.06
C THR A 436 -10.88 26.35 32.23
N ALA A 437 -11.74 27.23 31.69
CA ALA A 437 -13.19 27.01 31.59
C ALA A 437 -13.55 25.81 30.68
N GLY A 438 -12.63 25.36 29.82
CA GLY A 438 -12.79 24.18 28.96
C GLY A 438 -12.32 22.86 29.57
N ALA A 439 -12.29 22.74 30.91
CA ALA A 439 -11.95 21.48 31.58
C ALA A 439 -12.97 20.40 31.21
N VAL A 440 -12.53 19.37 30.48
CA VAL A 440 -13.40 18.29 29.99
C VAL A 440 -13.52 17.16 31.01
N THR A 441 -14.72 16.61 31.13
CA THR A 441 -15.02 15.39 31.88
C THR A 441 -15.65 14.37 30.94
N VAL A 442 -15.11 13.15 30.92
CA VAL A 442 -15.76 12.01 30.25
C VAL A 442 -16.88 11.54 31.16
N THR A 443 -18.13 11.64 30.71
CA THR A 443 -19.33 11.39 31.52
C THR A 443 -19.90 10.00 31.33
N GLY A 444 -19.55 9.31 30.23
CA GLY A 444 -20.01 7.95 29.98
C GLY A 444 -19.19 7.22 28.93
N ILE A 445 -19.09 5.91 29.12
CA ILE A 445 -18.58 4.94 28.14
C ILE A 445 -19.62 3.82 28.11
N ALA A 446 -20.20 3.55 26.95
CA ALA A 446 -21.18 2.50 26.75
C ALA A 446 -20.76 1.61 25.58
N TRP A 447 -21.26 0.38 25.57
CA TRP A 447 -21.03 -0.58 24.49
C TRP A 447 -22.33 -1.24 24.03
N SER A 448 -22.31 -1.79 22.83
CA SER A 448 -23.42 -2.50 22.19
C SER A 448 -22.89 -3.68 21.37
N ALA A 449 -23.65 -4.78 21.34
CA ALA A 449 -23.39 -5.95 20.51
C ALA A 449 -24.27 -5.99 19.22
N ASP A 450 -25.11 -4.98 19.03
CA ASP A 450 -26.17 -4.93 18.01
C ASP A 450 -26.22 -3.55 17.33
N ASP A 451 -25.04 -2.97 17.11
CA ASP A 451 -24.84 -1.71 16.38
C ASP A 451 -25.67 -0.53 16.89
N GLY A 452 -25.89 -0.53 18.20
CA GLY A 452 -26.47 0.57 18.96
C GLY A 452 -27.98 0.47 19.17
N ALA A 453 -28.63 -0.64 18.81
CA ALA A 453 -30.01 -0.89 19.16
C ALA A 453 -30.18 -0.99 20.69
N HIS A 454 -29.24 -1.64 21.38
CA HIS A 454 -29.19 -1.67 22.84
C HIS A 454 -27.81 -1.26 23.36
N TRP A 455 -27.77 -0.30 24.28
CA TRP A 455 -26.56 0.20 24.90
C TRP A 455 -26.46 -0.23 26.36
N THR A 456 -25.29 -0.73 26.74
CA THR A 456 -24.93 -1.05 28.13
C THR A 456 -23.84 -0.09 28.61
N ASP A 457 -24.12 0.65 29.68
CA ASP A 457 -23.13 1.55 30.29
C ASP A 457 -22.05 0.75 31.02
N LEU A 458 -20.79 1.17 30.85
CA LEU A 458 -19.64 0.60 31.54
C LEU A 458 -19.28 1.46 32.76
N PRO A 459 -18.85 0.84 33.88
CA PRO A 459 -18.29 1.57 35.00
C PRO A 459 -17.05 2.37 34.57
N VAL A 460 -17.16 3.70 34.64
CA VAL A 460 -16.10 4.62 34.23
C VAL A 460 -15.23 4.96 35.44
N THR A 461 -13.92 4.74 35.32
CA THR A 461 -12.93 5.20 36.29
C THR A 461 -12.21 6.43 35.74
N THR A 462 -12.31 7.55 36.44
CA THR A 462 -11.61 8.78 36.05
C THR A 462 -10.10 8.58 36.08
N GLY A 463 -9.43 9.07 35.04
CA GLY A 463 -7.99 8.97 34.89
C GLY A 463 -7.25 10.06 35.67
N PRO A 464 -5.91 9.96 35.77
CA PRO A 464 -5.09 10.88 36.55
C PRO A 464 -4.94 12.28 35.92
N ARG A 465 -5.55 12.52 34.75
CA ARG A 465 -5.56 13.82 34.07
C ARG A 465 -7.01 14.21 33.78
N THR A 466 -7.29 15.50 33.83
CA THR A 466 -8.56 16.07 33.36
C THR A 466 -8.87 15.57 31.95
N GLY A 467 -10.13 15.20 31.72
CA GLY A 467 -10.59 14.66 30.44
C GLY A 467 -10.16 13.22 30.15
N THR A 468 -9.53 12.50 31.08
CA THR A 468 -9.18 11.09 30.89
C THR A 468 -10.05 10.16 31.70
N ALA A 469 -10.37 8.99 31.15
CA ALA A 469 -11.14 7.95 31.81
C ALA A 469 -10.80 6.56 31.27
N THR A 470 -11.13 5.52 32.03
CA THR A 470 -10.94 4.12 31.64
C THR A 470 -12.18 3.29 31.99
N ALA A 471 -12.40 2.23 31.22
CA ALA A 471 -13.42 1.22 31.50
C ALA A 471 -12.89 -0.17 31.11
N ARG A 472 -13.44 -1.23 31.71
CA ARG A 472 -13.18 -2.61 31.31
C ARG A 472 -14.43 -3.22 30.70
N LEU A 473 -14.26 -3.90 29.57
CA LEU A 473 -15.32 -4.63 28.89
C LEU A 473 -14.96 -6.12 28.81
N THR A 474 -15.91 -6.97 29.19
CA THR A 474 -15.87 -8.40 28.88
C THR A 474 -17.07 -8.70 28.00
N ALA A 475 -16.82 -8.87 26.70
CA ALA A 475 -17.88 -9.23 25.75
C ALA A 475 -18.25 -10.71 25.92
N PRO A 476 -19.54 -11.08 25.89
CA PRO A 476 -19.98 -12.47 25.80
C PRO A 476 -19.32 -13.21 24.63
N ALA A 477 -19.13 -14.52 24.77
CA ALA A 477 -18.50 -15.35 23.74
C ALA A 477 -19.28 -15.37 22.41
N THR A 478 -20.56 -15.03 22.43
CA THR A 478 -21.45 -14.95 21.26
C THR A 478 -21.43 -13.58 20.57
N THR A 479 -20.68 -12.61 21.10
CA THR A 479 -20.64 -11.26 20.53
C THR A 479 -19.76 -11.23 19.28
N PRO A 480 -20.30 -10.90 18.10
CA PRO A 480 -19.52 -10.85 16.86
C PRO A 480 -18.70 -9.57 16.74
N TRP A 481 -19.19 -8.46 17.29
CA TRP A 481 -18.52 -7.16 17.31
C TRP A 481 -18.99 -6.32 18.49
N VAL A 482 -18.20 -5.30 18.80
CA VAL A 482 -18.49 -4.32 19.84
C VAL A 482 -18.57 -2.94 19.22
N SER A 483 -19.74 -2.31 19.34
CA SER A 483 -19.96 -0.89 19.09
C SER A 483 -19.71 -0.11 20.38
N LEU A 484 -19.15 1.10 20.27
CA LEU A 484 -18.80 1.94 21.43
C LEU A 484 -19.47 3.32 21.33
N ARG A 485 -19.85 3.85 22.48
CA ARG A 485 -20.33 5.23 22.62
C ARG A 485 -19.63 5.92 23.78
N VAL A 486 -19.13 7.12 23.54
CA VAL A 486 -18.49 7.96 24.55
C VAL A 486 -19.18 9.30 24.63
N THR A 487 -19.44 9.74 25.84
CA THR A 487 -19.99 11.06 26.13
C THR A 487 -19.00 11.86 26.98
N ALA A 488 -18.85 13.14 26.63
CA ALA A 488 -18.03 14.07 27.41
C ALA A 488 -18.65 15.46 27.42
N THR A 489 -18.35 16.22 28.47
CA THR A 489 -18.79 17.60 28.65
C THR A 489 -17.65 18.49 29.14
N ASP A 490 -17.70 19.78 28.88
CA ASP A 490 -16.77 20.76 29.43
C ASP A 490 -17.42 21.66 30.49
N GLY A 491 -16.62 22.50 31.14
CA GLY A 491 -17.09 23.44 32.17
C GLY A 491 -18.03 24.54 31.66
N LEU A 492 -18.27 24.64 30.35
CA LEU A 492 -19.22 25.57 29.73
C LEU A 492 -20.54 24.91 29.36
N GLY A 493 -20.69 23.61 29.63
CA GLY A 493 -21.88 22.84 29.28
C GLY A 493 -21.91 22.35 27.84
N ASN A 494 -20.83 22.53 27.07
CA ASN A 494 -20.73 21.91 25.75
C ASN A 494 -20.62 20.40 25.92
N THR A 495 -21.13 19.64 24.95
CA THR A 495 -21.13 18.18 24.99
C THR A 495 -20.71 17.59 23.65
N VAL A 496 -20.18 16.36 23.72
CA VAL A 496 -19.97 15.50 22.56
C VAL A 496 -20.48 14.10 22.88
N THR A 497 -21.16 13.49 21.91
CA THR A 497 -21.40 12.04 21.87
C THR A 497 -20.69 11.48 20.65
N ARG A 498 -19.71 10.60 20.86
CA ARG A 498 -19.04 9.85 19.79
C ARG A 498 -19.58 8.43 19.77
N THR A 499 -20.03 7.96 18.61
CA THR A 499 -20.47 6.58 18.38
C THR A 499 -19.59 5.94 17.32
N LEU A 500 -19.01 4.79 17.64
CA LEU A 500 -18.20 3.96 16.75
C LEU A 500 -18.92 2.62 16.57
N THR A 501 -19.49 2.42 15.39
CA THR A 501 -20.22 1.20 15.04
C THR A 501 -19.23 0.11 14.64
N ARG A 502 -19.36 -1.09 15.19
CA ARG A 502 -18.39 -2.20 15.08
C ARG A 502 -16.96 -1.75 15.39
N ALA A 503 -16.77 -0.98 16.47
CA ALA A 503 -15.50 -0.39 16.88
C ALA A 503 -14.33 -1.41 16.92
N PHE A 504 -14.60 -2.64 17.34
CA PHE A 504 -13.71 -3.79 17.19
C PHE A 504 -14.48 -5.11 17.14
N GLY A 505 -13.84 -6.17 16.65
CA GLY A 505 -14.45 -7.50 16.54
C GLY A 505 -14.52 -8.21 17.89
N GLY A 506 -15.58 -8.97 18.11
CA GLY A 506 -15.83 -9.72 19.35
C GLY A 506 -15.18 -11.11 19.34
N PRO A 507 -15.49 -11.95 20.34
CA PRO A 507 -14.99 -13.33 20.38
C PRO A 507 -15.65 -14.28 19.36
N ALA A 508 -16.90 -14.00 18.96
CA ALA A 508 -17.60 -14.77 17.94
C ALA A 508 -17.24 -14.31 16.53
N ALA A 509 -17.45 -15.19 15.55
CA ALA A 509 -17.35 -14.82 14.15
C ALA A 509 -18.47 -13.86 13.75
N ALA A 510 -18.20 -12.96 12.79
CA ALA A 510 -19.20 -12.10 12.20
C ALA A 510 -20.26 -12.93 11.45
N PRO A 511 -21.56 -12.84 11.79
CA PRO A 511 -22.61 -13.42 10.97
C PRO A 511 -22.77 -12.63 9.67
N ASP A 512 -23.46 -13.24 8.71
CA ASP A 512 -23.98 -12.53 7.55
C ASP A 512 -24.89 -11.36 7.99
N GLY A 513 -24.84 -10.26 7.25
CA GLY A 513 -25.56 -9.03 7.56
C GLY A 513 -26.65 -8.74 6.55
N HIS A 514 -27.91 -8.62 6.99
CA HIS A 514 -29.02 -8.24 6.11
C HIS A 514 -29.87 -7.11 6.70
N THR A 515 -30.15 -6.10 5.88
CA THR A 515 -31.20 -5.12 6.13
C THR A 515 -31.99 -4.86 4.85
N GLY A 516 -33.29 -4.61 4.97
CA GLY A 516 -34.16 -4.42 3.80
C GLY A 516 -34.38 -5.71 3.01
N ALA A 517 -34.62 -5.58 1.71
CA ALA A 517 -34.96 -6.69 0.80
C ALA A 517 -33.88 -6.97 -0.26
N LEU A 518 -32.69 -6.36 -0.12
CA LEU A 518 -31.54 -6.60 -0.98
C LEU A 518 -31.05 -8.05 -0.81
N ALA A 519 -30.88 -8.77 -1.91
CA ALA A 519 -30.49 -10.18 -1.89
C ALA A 519 -29.49 -10.53 -3.01
N ILE A 520 -28.62 -11.51 -2.73
CA ILE A 520 -27.62 -12.06 -3.65
C ILE A 520 -28.08 -13.43 -4.17
N SER A 521 -27.82 -13.72 -5.45
CA SER A 521 -28.12 -15.02 -6.06
C SER A 521 -27.24 -15.28 -7.28
N ASN A 522 -27.29 -16.51 -7.81
CA ASN A 522 -26.58 -16.94 -9.03
C ASN A 522 -25.08 -16.61 -9.02
N VAL A 523 -24.41 -16.85 -7.88
CA VAL A 523 -22.97 -16.62 -7.74
C VAL A 523 -22.22 -17.74 -8.44
N ASP A 524 -21.37 -17.38 -9.40
CA ASP A 524 -20.50 -18.29 -10.12
C ASP A 524 -19.09 -17.70 -10.21
N ILE A 525 -18.08 -18.54 -10.09
CA ILE A 525 -16.68 -18.16 -10.24
C ILE A 525 -15.90 -19.27 -10.92
N GLU A 526 -15.12 -18.90 -11.93
CA GLU A 526 -14.35 -19.88 -12.70
C GLU A 526 -13.22 -20.48 -11.84
N ASN A 527 -13.06 -21.80 -11.90
CA ASN A 527 -11.90 -22.45 -11.30
C ASN A 527 -10.67 -22.27 -12.20
N VAL A 528 -9.59 -21.74 -11.61
CA VAL A 528 -8.41 -21.32 -12.36
C VAL A 528 -7.13 -21.86 -11.73
N ALA A 529 -6.28 -22.49 -12.55
CA ALA A 529 -4.88 -22.72 -12.23
C ALA A 529 -4.06 -21.46 -12.57
N LEU A 530 -3.43 -20.86 -11.56
CA LEU A 530 -2.72 -19.59 -11.69
C LEU A 530 -1.29 -19.80 -12.19
N VAL A 531 -0.95 -19.06 -13.23
CA VAL A 531 0.43 -18.91 -13.74
C VAL A 531 1.26 -18.07 -12.77
N ALA A 532 2.56 -18.38 -12.59
CA ALA A 532 3.46 -17.54 -11.80
C ALA A 532 3.84 -16.21 -12.49
N THR A 533 3.69 -16.14 -13.81
CA THR A 533 4.06 -14.96 -14.62
C THR A 533 2.95 -14.58 -15.59
N GLY A 534 2.76 -13.27 -15.77
CA GLY A 534 1.73 -12.72 -16.64
C GLY A 534 0.48 -12.28 -15.86
N ASN A 535 -0.41 -11.58 -16.54
CA ASN A 535 -1.68 -11.15 -15.98
C ASN A 535 -2.73 -12.15 -16.42
N GLN A 536 -3.35 -12.81 -15.45
CA GLN A 536 -4.60 -13.51 -15.66
C GLN A 536 -5.67 -12.79 -14.85
N GLU A 537 -6.90 -12.90 -15.30
CA GLU A 537 -8.06 -12.39 -14.59
C GLU A 537 -8.92 -13.57 -14.13
N LEU A 538 -9.47 -13.43 -12.94
CA LEU A 538 -10.46 -14.32 -12.36
C LEU A 538 -11.78 -13.56 -12.33
N THR A 539 -12.77 -14.07 -13.05
CA THR A 539 -14.07 -13.41 -13.16
C THR A 539 -15.08 -14.13 -12.28
N ALA A 540 -15.87 -13.36 -11.52
CA ALA A 540 -17.00 -13.83 -10.76
C ALA A 540 -18.27 -13.10 -11.22
N ASP A 541 -19.36 -13.85 -11.41
CA ASP A 541 -20.67 -13.32 -11.77
C ASP A 541 -21.65 -13.55 -10.62
N TYR A 542 -22.50 -12.57 -10.35
CA TYR A 542 -23.59 -12.71 -9.37
C TYR A 542 -24.75 -11.77 -9.71
N THR A 543 -25.91 -12.04 -9.12
CA THR A 543 -27.14 -11.26 -9.31
C THR A 543 -27.55 -10.59 -8.01
N LEU A 544 -27.82 -9.29 -8.06
CA LEU A 544 -28.42 -8.53 -6.97
C LEU A 544 -29.88 -8.25 -7.29
N THR A 545 -30.76 -8.44 -6.31
CA THR A 545 -32.18 -8.11 -6.40
C THR A 545 -32.57 -7.16 -5.27
N ASP A 546 -33.19 -6.03 -5.61
CA ASP A 546 -33.67 -5.05 -4.63
C ASP A 546 -34.89 -4.28 -5.16
N PRO A 547 -35.97 -4.10 -4.37
CA PRO A 547 -37.15 -3.36 -4.79
C PRO A 547 -36.91 -1.89 -5.16
N SER A 548 -35.87 -1.25 -4.61
CA SER A 548 -35.49 0.15 -4.89
C SER A 548 -34.65 0.33 -6.15
N GLY A 549 -34.24 -0.78 -6.80
CA GLY A 549 -33.53 -0.76 -8.08
C GLY A 549 -32.04 -1.03 -7.94
N THR A 550 -31.21 -0.05 -8.29
CA THR A 550 -29.75 -0.20 -8.38
C THR A 550 -29.11 -0.30 -6.99
N ALA A 551 -28.21 -1.26 -6.82
CA ALA A 551 -27.32 -1.38 -5.67
C ALA A 551 -25.86 -1.21 -6.09
N ALA A 552 -25.03 -0.67 -5.20
CA ALA A 552 -23.58 -0.79 -5.31
C ALA A 552 -23.15 -2.09 -4.63
N ALA A 553 -22.10 -2.73 -5.13
CA ALA A 553 -21.56 -3.92 -4.51
C ALA A 553 -20.04 -3.94 -4.58
N ASP A 554 -19.45 -4.75 -3.70
CA ASP A 554 -18.07 -5.19 -3.70
C ASP A 554 -18.06 -6.72 -3.60
N LEU A 555 -17.02 -7.34 -4.16
CA LEU A 555 -16.73 -8.75 -3.97
C LEU A 555 -15.40 -8.92 -3.24
N VAL A 556 -15.40 -9.80 -2.25
CA VAL A 556 -14.20 -10.17 -1.49
C VAL A 556 -13.89 -11.63 -1.73
N LEU A 557 -12.65 -11.92 -2.10
CA LEU A 557 -12.12 -13.27 -2.13
C LEU A 557 -11.19 -13.46 -0.91
N TYR A 558 -11.47 -14.43 -0.04
CA TYR A 558 -10.69 -14.66 1.18
C TYR A 558 -10.29 -16.13 1.39
N HIS A 559 -9.16 -16.33 2.07
CA HIS A 559 -8.61 -17.63 2.44
C HIS A 559 -8.57 -17.78 3.95
N GLY A 560 -9.03 -18.91 4.49
CA GLY A 560 -9.25 -19.10 5.92
C GLY A 560 -10.58 -18.51 6.37
N SER A 561 -10.66 -18.04 7.62
CA SER A 561 -11.89 -17.42 8.15
C SER A 561 -12.07 -15.99 7.67
N TYR A 562 -13.32 -15.54 7.47
CA TYR A 562 -13.63 -14.16 7.07
C TYR A 562 -13.01 -13.12 8.00
N ASP A 563 -13.15 -13.26 9.33
CA ASP A 563 -12.69 -12.26 10.32
C ASP A 563 -11.18 -12.20 10.54
N ARG A 564 -10.49 -13.32 10.32
CA ARG A 564 -9.03 -13.46 10.44
C ARG A 564 -8.48 -14.12 9.16
N PRO A 565 -8.59 -13.45 8.01
CA PRO A 565 -8.23 -14.05 6.75
C PRO A 565 -6.72 -14.26 6.72
N THR A 566 -6.29 -15.40 6.20
CA THR A 566 -4.88 -15.67 5.90
C THR A 566 -4.47 -15.14 4.53
N GLY A 567 -5.43 -14.85 3.66
CA GLY A 567 -5.26 -14.05 2.46
C GLY A 567 -6.58 -13.38 2.13
N MET A 568 -6.55 -12.17 1.59
CA MET A 568 -7.75 -11.45 1.21
C MET A 568 -7.46 -10.60 -0.02
N LEU A 569 -8.37 -10.66 -0.98
CA LEU A 569 -8.42 -9.77 -2.12
C LEU A 569 -9.75 -9.05 -2.16
N ILE A 570 -9.63 -7.78 -2.47
CA ILE A 570 -10.73 -6.88 -2.71
C ILE A 570 -10.44 -6.27 -4.07
N GLU A 571 -11.48 -6.13 -4.87
CA GLU A 571 -11.34 -5.63 -6.23
C GLU A 571 -10.74 -4.22 -6.22
N PRO A 572 -9.79 -3.92 -7.13
CA PRO A 572 -9.24 -2.57 -7.24
C PRO A 572 -10.27 -1.55 -7.76
N SER A 573 -11.35 -2.03 -8.37
CA SER A 573 -12.47 -1.24 -8.90
C SER A 573 -13.78 -1.97 -8.64
N ARG A 574 -14.87 -1.22 -8.45
CA ARG A 574 -16.19 -1.82 -8.22
C ARG A 574 -16.62 -2.76 -9.37
N PRO A 575 -17.37 -3.83 -9.07
CA PRO A 575 -18.03 -4.70 -10.03
C PRO A 575 -18.83 -3.91 -11.07
N VAL A 576 -18.83 -4.40 -12.31
CA VAL A 576 -19.66 -3.85 -13.37
C VAL A 576 -21.06 -4.44 -13.25
N CYS A 577 -22.02 -3.65 -12.77
CA CYS A 577 -23.41 -4.06 -12.65
C CYS A 577 -24.26 -3.60 -13.84
N THR A 578 -24.89 -4.56 -14.53
CA THR A 578 -25.77 -4.35 -15.68
C THR A 578 -27.22 -4.68 -15.31
N PRO A 579 -28.19 -3.78 -15.57
CA PRO A 579 -29.59 -4.05 -15.25
C PRO A 579 -30.13 -5.28 -16.00
N LEU A 580 -30.76 -6.19 -15.28
CA LEU A 580 -31.57 -7.29 -15.84
C LEU A 580 -33.06 -6.91 -15.86
N SER A 581 -33.51 -6.10 -14.90
CA SER A 581 -34.86 -5.56 -14.79
C SER A 581 -34.89 -4.30 -13.93
N ALA A 582 -36.07 -3.73 -13.66
CA ALA A 582 -36.23 -2.61 -12.74
C ALA A 582 -35.83 -2.91 -11.28
N LYS A 583 -35.69 -4.20 -10.90
CA LYS A 583 -35.40 -4.65 -9.53
C LYS A 583 -34.21 -5.59 -9.44
N ALA A 584 -33.53 -5.87 -10.54
CA ALA A 584 -32.46 -6.86 -10.57
C ALA A 584 -31.34 -6.43 -11.53
N GLN A 585 -30.10 -6.75 -11.16
CA GLN A 585 -28.90 -6.48 -11.93
C GLN A 585 -27.91 -7.63 -11.84
N ARG A 586 -27.19 -7.90 -12.94
CA ARG A 586 -26.06 -8.81 -12.98
C ARG A 586 -24.79 -8.01 -12.76
N CYS A 587 -24.02 -8.38 -11.75
CA CYS A 587 -22.73 -7.79 -11.46
C CYS A 587 -21.62 -8.77 -11.84
N THR A 588 -20.62 -8.26 -12.55
CA THR A 588 -19.43 -9.01 -12.93
C THR A 588 -18.23 -8.36 -12.24
N ALA A 589 -17.55 -9.18 -11.46
CA ALA A 589 -16.38 -8.88 -10.65
C ALA A 589 -15.12 -9.44 -11.35
N THR A 590 -14.05 -8.66 -11.41
CA THR A 590 -12.79 -9.05 -12.06
C THR A 590 -11.64 -8.87 -11.09
N LEU A 591 -11.04 -9.99 -10.69
CA LEU A 591 -9.91 -10.06 -9.78
C LEU A 591 -8.62 -10.31 -10.55
N SER A 592 -7.60 -9.51 -10.29
CA SER A 592 -6.26 -9.69 -10.87
C SER A 592 -5.54 -10.84 -10.19
N THR A 593 -5.06 -11.81 -10.98
CA THR A 593 -4.24 -12.90 -10.42
C THR A 593 -2.87 -12.42 -9.96
N GLN A 594 -2.39 -11.25 -10.41
CA GLN A 594 -1.16 -10.70 -9.84
C GLN A 594 -1.32 -10.40 -8.35
N ASP A 595 -2.50 -9.97 -7.91
CA ASP A 595 -2.77 -9.72 -6.50
C ASP A 595 -2.90 -11.03 -5.72
N LEU A 596 -3.40 -12.11 -6.35
CA LEU A 596 -3.36 -13.46 -5.77
C LEU A 596 -1.93 -13.97 -5.58
N LEU A 597 -1.07 -13.80 -6.58
CA LEU A 597 0.33 -14.22 -6.52
C LEU A 597 1.11 -13.45 -5.46
N ARG A 598 0.76 -12.17 -5.23
CA ARG A 598 1.30 -11.35 -4.14
C ARG A 598 0.92 -11.86 -2.74
N LEU A 599 0.04 -12.83 -2.59
CA LEU A 599 -0.29 -13.46 -1.31
C LEU A 599 0.48 -14.76 -1.04
N GLY A 600 1.09 -15.37 -2.07
CA GLY A 600 2.08 -16.45 -1.92
C GLY A 600 1.55 -17.87 -1.94
N ALA A 601 2.46 -18.83 -2.16
CA ALA A 601 2.11 -20.24 -2.37
C ALA A 601 1.47 -20.90 -1.15
N ALA A 602 1.68 -20.36 0.05
CA ALA A 602 1.03 -20.81 1.28
C ALA A 602 -0.50 -20.63 1.26
N ASN A 603 -1.00 -19.74 0.39
CA ASN A 603 -2.43 -19.51 0.22
C ASN A 603 -3.01 -20.24 -1.02
N ALA A 604 -2.29 -21.21 -1.59
CA ALA A 604 -2.89 -22.15 -2.55
C ALA A 604 -3.88 -23.08 -1.81
N GLY A 605 -5.08 -23.27 -2.37
CA GLY A 605 -6.14 -24.02 -1.70
C GLY A 605 -7.53 -23.47 -2.01
N THR A 606 -8.47 -23.74 -1.10
CA THR A 606 -9.85 -23.28 -1.21
C THR A 606 -9.98 -21.86 -0.69
N TRP A 607 -10.51 -20.99 -1.54
CA TRP A 607 -10.88 -19.63 -1.21
C TRP A 607 -12.40 -19.50 -1.25
N HIS A 608 -12.88 -18.52 -0.49
CA HIS A 608 -14.28 -18.25 -0.27
C HIS A 608 -14.62 -16.85 -0.80
N LEU A 609 -15.82 -16.70 -1.37
CA LEU A 609 -16.33 -15.41 -1.81
C LEU A 609 -17.26 -14.85 -0.74
N ALA A 610 -17.12 -13.56 -0.45
CA ALA A 610 -18.16 -12.76 0.17
C ALA A 610 -18.62 -11.67 -0.81
N VAL A 611 -19.88 -11.28 -0.72
CA VAL A 611 -20.43 -10.14 -1.46
C VAL A 611 -21.02 -9.17 -0.45
N VAL A 612 -20.59 -7.92 -0.56
CA VAL A 612 -21.13 -6.80 0.22
C VAL A 612 -21.86 -5.90 -0.76
N ALA A 613 -23.11 -5.54 -0.49
CA ALA A 613 -23.86 -4.64 -1.34
C ALA A 613 -24.77 -3.70 -0.56
N ASP A 614 -24.94 -2.49 -1.08
CA ASP A 614 -25.75 -1.43 -0.52
C ASP A 614 -26.74 -0.92 -1.57
N SER A 615 -28.01 -0.78 -1.19
CA SER A 615 -29.05 -0.12 -1.98
C SER A 615 -29.59 1.09 -1.23
N ALA A 616 -30.52 1.82 -1.84
CA ALA A 616 -31.20 2.93 -1.15
C ALA A 616 -32.06 2.45 0.04
N THR A 617 -32.40 1.16 0.10
CA THR A 617 -33.35 0.62 1.09
C THR A 617 -32.84 -0.60 1.85
N GLY A 618 -31.62 -1.07 1.58
CA GLY A 618 -31.09 -2.27 2.19
C GLY A 618 -29.57 -2.40 2.07
N HIS A 619 -29.06 -3.37 2.81
CA HIS A 619 -27.65 -3.76 2.86
C HIS A 619 -27.58 -5.27 2.96
N VAL A 620 -26.62 -5.88 2.29
CA VAL A 620 -26.31 -7.30 2.42
C VAL A 620 -24.79 -7.49 2.52
N GLU A 621 -24.36 -8.36 3.43
CA GLU A 621 -22.99 -8.83 3.59
C GLU A 621 -23.08 -10.34 3.80
N ASP A 622 -23.02 -11.10 2.70
CA ASP A 622 -23.08 -12.57 2.74
C ASP A 622 -21.67 -13.13 2.60
N HIS A 623 -21.27 -13.94 3.56
CA HIS A 623 -20.03 -14.69 3.52
C HIS A 623 -20.25 -16.05 2.84
N ASP A 624 -19.16 -16.67 2.37
CA ASP A 624 -19.19 -18.03 1.81
C ASP A 624 -20.22 -18.26 0.68
N VAL A 625 -20.55 -17.22 -0.11
CA VAL A 625 -21.55 -17.31 -1.19
C VAL A 625 -21.14 -18.24 -2.33
N ALA A 626 -19.84 -18.46 -2.48
CA ALA A 626 -19.23 -19.43 -3.38
C ALA A 626 -17.81 -19.77 -2.91
N THR A 627 -17.22 -20.81 -3.50
CA THR A 627 -15.81 -21.18 -3.27
C THR A 627 -15.08 -21.41 -4.57
N VAL A 628 -13.80 -21.04 -4.63
CA VAL A 628 -12.90 -21.31 -5.75
C VAL A 628 -11.64 -22.01 -5.25
N THR A 629 -11.16 -23.01 -5.98
CA THR A 629 -9.88 -23.64 -5.65
C THR A 629 -8.77 -23.08 -6.52
N LEU A 630 -7.81 -22.39 -5.89
CA LEU A 630 -6.67 -21.79 -6.56
C LEU A 630 -5.44 -22.69 -6.42
N VAL A 631 -4.87 -23.09 -7.55
CA VAL A 631 -3.67 -23.93 -7.59
C VAL A 631 -2.59 -23.33 -8.46
N ARG A 632 -1.35 -23.70 -8.18
CA ARG A 632 -0.19 -23.40 -9.03
C ARG A 632 -0.29 -24.22 -10.32
N LYS A 633 -0.17 -23.57 -11.47
CA LYS A 633 -0.26 -24.23 -12.78
C LYS A 633 0.81 -25.29 -12.98
N ALA A 634 0.40 -26.47 -13.44
CA ALA A 634 1.29 -27.51 -13.91
C ALA A 634 1.60 -27.41 -15.41
N HIS A 635 2.83 -27.77 -15.77
CA HIS A 635 3.33 -27.77 -17.15
C HIS A 635 3.89 -29.15 -17.51
N LEU A 636 3.65 -29.61 -18.73
CA LEU A 636 4.25 -30.82 -19.28
C LEU A 636 5.25 -30.46 -20.37
N SER A 637 6.46 -31.00 -20.29
CA SER A 637 7.38 -30.99 -21.43
C SER A 637 6.77 -31.72 -22.62
N THR A 638 7.22 -31.41 -23.83
CA THR A 638 6.95 -32.25 -25.01
C THR A 638 7.31 -33.70 -24.68
N VAL A 639 6.43 -34.63 -25.07
CA VAL A 639 6.68 -36.07 -24.90
C VAL A 639 7.77 -36.50 -25.88
N ASP A 640 8.61 -37.46 -25.48
CA ASP A 640 9.58 -38.13 -26.35
C ASP A 640 9.34 -39.64 -26.29
N VAL A 641 9.01 -40.25 -27.43
CA VAL A 641 8.60 -41.66 -27.54
C VAL A 641 9.62 -42.46 -28.32
N THR A 642 10.25 -43.44 -27.68
CA THR A 642 11.29 -44.29 -28.28
C THR A 642 10.96 -45.78 -28.20
N PRO A 643 11.45 -46.63 -29.12
CA PRO A 643 12.24 -46.31 -30.30
C PRO A 643 11.41 -45.77 -31.46
N GLU A 644 12.05 -44.98 -32.33
CA GLU A 644 11.48 -44.55 -33.60
C GLU A 644 12.38 -44.99 -34.76
N PRO A 645 11.89 -45.77 -35.74
CA PRO A 645 10.57 -46.41 -35.81
C PRO A 645 10.46 -47.66 -34.92
N VAL A 646 9.23 -48.04 -34.57
CA VAL A 646 8.91 -49.24 -33.77
C VAL A 646 8.16 -50.26 -34.62
N THR A 647 8.31 -51.55 -34.34
CA THR A 647 7.49 -52.59 -34.99
C THR A 647 6.06 -52.55 -34.48
N LYS A 648 5.09 -52.96 -35.31
CA LYS A 648 3.68 -53.10 -34.86
C LYS A 648 3.57 -53.97 -33.60
N GLY A 649 2.95 -53.43 -32.54
CA GLY A 649 2.83 -54.10 -31.24
C GLY A 649 4.12 -54.11 -30.40
N GLY A 650 5.22 -53.56 -30.91
CA GLY A 650 6.48 -53.40 -30.19
C GLY A 650 6.35 -52.46 -29.00
N ARG A 651 7.27 -52.58 -28.03
CA ARG A 651 7.24 -51.75 -26.82
C ARG A 651 7.81 -50.36 -27.10
N ILE A 652 7.01 -49.34 -26.86
CA ILE A 652 7.45 -47.95 -26.80
C ILE A 652 7.68 -47.51 -25.35
N THR A 653 8.53 -46.50 -25.19
CA THR A 653 8.78 -45.77 -23.95
C THR A 653 8.55 -44.30 -24.22
N ALA A 654 7.50 -43.74 -23.63
CA ALA A 654 7.28 -42.31 -23.60
C ALA A 654 7.95 -41.70 -22.36
N THR A 655 8.67 -40.61 -22.53
CA THR A 655 9.24 -39.82 -21.43
C THR A 655 8.76 -38.38 -21.48
N GLY A 656 8.74 -37.74 -20.31
CA GLY A 656 8.45 -36.32 -20.17
C GLY A 656 8.64 -35.86 -18.73
N THR A 657 8.48 -34.56 -18.50
CA THR A 657 8.57 -33.95 -17.16
C THR A 657 7.33 -33.11 -16.89
N LEU A 658 6.68 -33.36 -15.75
CA LEU A 658 5.63 -32.54 -15.19
C LEU A 658 6.26 -31.60 -14.16
N THR A 659 6.20 -30.30 -14.40
CA THR A 659 6.61 -29.27 -13.45
C THR A 659 5.40 -28.50 -12.95
N ARG A 660 5.58 -27.73 -11.88
CA ARG A 660 4.57 -26.83 -11.34
C ARG A 660 5.21 -25.50 -11.01
N ASP A 661 4.49 -24.43 -11.35
CA ASP A 661 4.89 -23.07 -11.04
C ASP A 661 5.17 -22.90 -9.54
N ASP A 662 6.07 -21.97 -9.23
CA ASP A 662 6.33 -21.49 -7.88
C ASP A 662 5.88 -20.03 -7.80
N TRP A 663 4.98 -19.71 -6.86
CA TRP A 663 4.52 -18.33 -6.67
C TRP A 663 5.49 -17.52 -5.81
N ASP A 664 6.33 -18.20 -5.01
CA ASP A 664 7.29 -17.56 -4.10
C ASP A 664 8.69 -17.46 -4.73
N GLY A 665 8.91 -18.10 -5.89
CA GLY A 665 10.18 -18.19 -6.60
C GLY A 665 10.04 -17.95 -8.11
N THR A 666 11.17 -17.93 -8.83
CA THR A 666 11.18 -17.66 -10.29
C THR A 666 11.26 -18.91 -11.16
N THR A 667 11.46 -20.10 -10.56
CA THR A 667 11.70 -21.34 -11.32
C THR A 667 10.68 -22.42 -10.96
N PRO A 668 9.95 -23.00 -11.93
CA PRO A 668 9.06 -24.13 -11.70
C PRO A 668 9.79 -25.34 -11.10
N SER A 669 9.13 -26.04 -10.18
CA SER A 669 9.67 -27.22 -9.50
C SER A 669 9.05 -28.51 -10.04
N GLY A 670 9.73 -29.65 -9.86
CA GLY A 670 9.22 -30.97 -10.27
C GLY A 670 7.92 -31.34 -9.55
N TYR A 671 6.88 -31.74 -10.28
CA TYR A 671 5.59 -32.07 -9.69
C TYR A 671 5.46 -33.57 -9.43
N ALA A 672 5.96 -33.99 -8.27
CA ALA A 672 6.09 -35.40 -7.90
C ALA A 672 4.76 -36.10 -7.56
N GLY A 673 4.75 -37.43 -7.73
CA GLY A 673 3.66 -38.31 -7.31
C GLY A 673 2.35 -38.15 -8.07
N ARG A 674 2.39 -37.57 -9.27
CA ARG A 674 1.20 -37.29 -10.10
C ARG A 674 1.05 -38.34 -11.19
N THR A 675 -0.19 -38.77 -11.42
CA THR A 675 -0.54 -39.70 -12.51
C THR A 675 -0.65 -38.93 -13.82
N VAL A 676 0.16 -39.32 -14.81
CA VAL A 676 0.16 -38.79 -16.17
C VAL A 676 -0.32 -39.88 -17.13
N LYS A 677 -1.18 -39.50 -18.07
CA LYS A 677 -1.74 -40.39 -19.10
C LYS A 677 -0.95 -40.21 -20.40
N LEU A 678 -0.51 -41.31 -21.01
CA LEU A 678 -0.03 -41.33 -22.39
C LEU A 678 -1.24 -41.54 -23.31
N GLN A 679 -1.44 -40.60 -24.24
CA GLN A 679 -2.53 -40.65 -25.21
C GLN A 679 -1.98 -40.79 -26.63
N PHE A 680 -2.71 -41.50 -27.48
CA PHE A 680 -2.40 -41.71 -28.90
C PHE A 680 -3.54 -41.23 -29.80
N CYS A 681 -3.20 -40.67 -30.96
CA CYS A 681 -4.14 -40.46 -32.07
C CYS A 681 -3.50 -40.85 -33.41
N LYS A 682 -4.28 -41.49 -34.30
CA LYS A 682 -3.82 -41.92 -35.64
C LYS A 682 -3.77 -40.77 -36.66
N GLY A 683 -4.43 -39.65 -36.35
CA GLY A 683 -4.54 -38.46 -37.20
C GLY A 683 -4.60 -37.20 -36.34
N THR A 684 -5.70 -36.45 -36.40
CA THR A 684 -5.92 -35.25 -35.58
C THR A 684 -6.78 -35.49 -34.34
N SER A 685 -7.74 -36.41 -34.40
CA SER A 685 -8.63 -36.82 -33.30
C SER A 685 -9.32 -38.16 -33.65
N PRO A 686 -9.95 -38.87 -32.70
CA PRO A 686 -9.92 -38.65 -31.25
C PRO A 686 -8.60 -39.10 -30.61
N TRP A 687 -8.31 -38.58 -29.42
CA TRP A 687 -7.19 -39.02 -28.58
C TRP A 687 -7.65 -40.13 -27.63
N THR A 688 -6.88 -41.21 -27.53
CA THR A 688 -7.20 -42.35 -26.65
C THR A 688 -6.07 -42.58 -25.66
N THR A 689 -6.38 -42.82 -24.40
CA THR A 689 -5.35 -43.14 -23.38
C THR A 689 -4.89 -44.58 -23.59
N VAL A 690 -3.60 -44.77 -23.83
CA VAL A 690 -3.00 -46.09 -24.09
C VAL A 690 -2.22 -46.62 -22.88
N ALA A 691 -1.76 -45.74 -21.99
CA ALA A 691 -1.08 -46.11 -20.76
C ALA A 691 -1.07 -44.96 -19.76
N THR A 692 -0.66 -45.23 -18.51
CA THR A 692 -0.44 -44.24 -17.46
C THR A 692 0.90 -44.47 -16.76
N GLY A 693 1.44 -43.44 -16.13
CA GLY A 693 2.60 -43.54 -15.25
C GLY A 693 2.56 -42.47 -14.17
N THR A 694 3.46 -42.59 -13.20
CA THR A 694 3.56 -41.67 -12.06
C THR A 694 4.87 -40.90 -12.12
N THR A 695 4.84 -39.62 -11.79
CA THR A 695 6.03 -38.76 -11.77
C THR A 695 6.92 -39.03 -10.56
N ASP A 696 8.23 -39.00 -10.75
CA ASP A 696 9.24 -39.11 -9.68
C ASP A 696 9.40 -37.80 -8.89
N ALA A 697 10.35 -37.76 -7.95
CA ALA A 697 10.63 -36.57 -7.12
C ALA A 697 11.01 -35.32 -7.94
N GLY A 698 11.60 -35.50 -9.12
CA GLY A 698 11.94 -34.42 -10.06
C GLY A 698 10.82 -34.09 -11.04
N GLY A 699 9.65 -34.72 -10.93
CA GLY A 699 8.54 -34.55 -11.85
C GLY A 699 8.67 -35.37 -13.15
N ARG A 700 9.69 -36.21 -13.30
CA ARG A 700 9.91 -36.98 -14.53
C ARG A 700 8.98 -38.19 -14.57
N VAL A 701 8.47 -38.51 -15.75
CA VAL A 701 7.62 -39.68 -15.97
C VAL A 701 8.17 -40.52 -17.13
N ARG A 702 8.12 -41.84 -16.97
CA ARG A 702 8.47 -42.83 -17.99
C ARG A 702 7.34 -43.84 -18.10
N ILE A 703 6.72 -43.93 -19.27
CA ILE A 703 5.54 -44.77 -19.52
C ILE A 703 5.87 -45.76 -20.63
N GLY A 704 5.79 -47.06 -20.33
CA GLY A 704 5.90 -48.11 -21.34
C GLY A 704 4.54 -48.54 -21.86
N ALA A 705 4.37 -48.64 -23.18
CA ALA A 705 3.14 -49.12 -23.80
C ALA A 705 3.43 -49.93 -25.08
N PRO A 706 2.52 -50.82 -25.52
CA PRO A 706 2.59 -51.40 -26.87
C PRO A 706 2.25 -50.35 -27.94
N ALA A 707 2.98 -50.35 -29.05
CA ALA A 707 2.68 -49.52 -30.21
C ALA A 707 1.36 -49.95 -30.88
N PRO A 708 0.39 -49.04 -31.08
CA PRO A 708 -0.84 -49.32 -31.83
C PRO A 708 -0.58 -49.70 -33.29
N SER A 709 -1.63 -50.12 -34.00
CA SER A 709 -1.54 -50.48 -35.42
C SER A 709 -1.46 -49.23 -36.31
N GLY A 710 -0.24 -48.83 -36.66
CA GLY A 710 0.08 -47.79 -37.64
C GLY A 710 0.61 -46.49 -37.03
N ASN A 711 1.09 -45.61 -37.90
CA ASN A 711 1.67 -44.31 -37.54
C ASN A 711 0.65 -43.43 -36.79
N GLY A 712 1.16 -42.58 -35.91
CA GLY A 712 0.32 -41.59 -35.23
C GLY A 712 1.13 -40.71 -34.28
N ARG A 713 0.41 -39.94 -33.48
CA ARG A 713 1.01 -38.99 -32.54
C ARG A 713 0.67 -39.36 -31.10
N TYR A 714 1.62 -39.13 -30.22
CA TYR A 714 1.48 -39.28 -28.79
C TYR A 714 1.49 -37.94 -28.07
N ARG A 715 0.82 -37.88 -26.92
CA ARG A 715 0.95 -36.79 -25.95
C ARG A 715 0.82 -37.30 -24.53
N LEU A 716 1.41 -36.58 -23.59
CA LEU A 716 1.14 -36.73 -22.17
C LEU A 716 -0.01 -35.81 -21.75
N THR A 717 -0.80 -36.25 -20.77
CA THR A 717 -1.93 -35.50 -20.23
C THR A 717 -2.01 -35.69 -18.72
N TYR A 718 -2.09 -34.58 -17.99
CA TYR A 718 -2.31 -34.55 -16.56
C TYR A 718 -3.63 -33.82 -16.28
N THR A 719 -4.51 -34.41 -15.48
CA THR A 719 -5.87 -33.90 -15.20
C THR A 719 -6.11 -33.68 -13.70
N GLY A 720 -5.05 -33.53 -12.92
CA GLY A 720 -5.15 -33.44 -11.45
C GLY A 720 -5.35 -32.04 -10.89
N ASP A 721 -5.28 -30.99 -11.73
CA ASP A 721 -5.44 -29.60 -11.30
C ASP A 721 -6.82 -29.05 -11.73
N PRO A 722 -7.46 -28.18 -10.93
CA PRO A 722 -8.62 -27.39 -11.37
C PRO A 722 -8.27 -26.49 -12.56
N GLY A 723 -9.26 -26.19 -13.41
CA GLY A 723 -9.06 -25.39 -14.63
C GLY A 723 -8.76 -26.20 -15.90
N GLY A 724 -8.72 -27.53 -15.82
CA GLY A 724 -8.67 -28.43 -16.99
C GLY A 724 -7.33 -29.18 -17.17
N PRO A 725 -7.20 -29.99 -18.23
CA PRO A 725 -6.02 -30.83 -18.44
C PRO A 725 -4.78 -30.02 -18.83
N THR A 726 -3.64 -30.30 -18.20
CA THR A 726 -2.32 -29.95 -18.72
C THR A 726 -1.95 -30.94 -19.83
N LEU A 727 -1.61 -30.44 -21.01
CA LEU A 727 -1.22 -31.22 -22.18
C LEU A 727 0.24 -30.97 -22.53
N SER A 728 0.98 -32.01 -22.93
CA SER A 728 2.29 -31.82 -23.57
C SER A 728 2.15 -31.41 -25.04
N GLY A 729 3.26 -30.97 -25.63
CA GLY A 729 3.46 -31.08 -27.09
C GLY A 729 3.34 -32.55 -27.56
N THR A 730 3.17 -32.75 -28.86
CA THR A 730 3.00 -34.08 -29.44
C THR A 730 4.28 -34.63 -30.05
N ASP A 731 4.42 -35.95 -30.05
CA ASP A 731 5.50 -36.65 -30.75
C ASP A 731 4.95 -37.64 -31.79
N GLY A 732 5.60 -37.74 -32.95
CA GLY A 732 5.12 -38.43 -34.13
C GLY A 732 5.86 -39.73 -34.39
N VAL A 733 5.28 -40.86 -33.98
CA VAL A 733 5.93 -42.16 -34.08
C VAL A 733 5.55 -42.90 -35.36
N THR A 734 6.55 -43.41 -36.06
CA THR A 734 6.38 -44.31 -37.22
C THR A 734 6.39 -45.78 -36.78
N VAL A 735 5.39 -46.54 -37.24
CA VAL A 735 5.25 -47.98 -37.01
C VAL A 735 5.54 -48.75 -38.29
N ARG A 736 6.45 -49.73 -38.22
CA ARG A 736 6.82 -50.62 -39.35
C ARG A 736 6.22 -52.01 -39.22
#